data_AF-A0A482VEM7-F1
#
_entry.id   AF-A0A482VEM7-F1
#
_cell.length_a   1.000
_cell.length_b   1.000
_cell.length_c   1.000
_cell.angle_alpha   90.00
_cell.angle_beta   90.00
_cell.angle_gamma   90.00
#
_symmetry.space_group_name_H-M   'P 1'
#
loop_
_entity.id
_entity.type
_entity.pdbx_description
1 polymer ?
#
loop_
_entity_poly.entity_id
_entity_poly.type
_entity_poly.pdbx_seq_one_letter_code
_entity_poly.pdbx_strand_id
1 'polypeptide(L)'
;PECNIKIKIASLIAPAVILQHYPSIFIQILCKYTDQLELILKRWKFYEIPYAEIIAHHGYPSETHHVTTEDGYILTIHRIPHGISGNGAANRTAVFIMHALSCSSAEDVELGPERGLGFILADAGYDVWLGNARGNAYCRNHTTLDVVADAEQFLDFSWHEIGYYDLPASIDYILNLKSDDSLYYVGTSQGTTAFLVLATSKPEYNDKIRLASLMAPAAIMNHKPDTNFLKVLCKYIDQVEALLKKYKIFEIPLTDAIRENGPTFCLNPNFTSICEFIFAQIAGNAEDAEYNKVRNFSFLQGGFSWFDYGTEKNMELYGTETPPVYDFSKIAAPTAFYYAKNDGLIPYEDEVTLISKLPNVVKDYLVPSDRYKHVSFGLAKDVVEMVYTILGILLTSEISSSKLPADSSDVGLNTVQIIENHGYVCESHYITTEDGYILTVHRIPHGINDDGTTKRPAAFLMHGLTSSSADYVNMGPERSLSYLLADAGYDVWIGNARGNAWGRNHTTLDVTADAEQFFDFSWHEIGYYDVAASIDYILNLNGDDSLYYVGHSQGTTAFLVLATTRPEYNDKIRVASLMAPAAILEHRPFNLVQDLCKYIDKVELLLKRYKIYEIPFTESIRKWGMTNCVNPDYFDTCNLLFSLIGGTIDEKEFDTAMIPVIATNAPSNAGMKQYVHYGQQIKHGGFSQFDFGAEENMKKYGTETPPPYDFSKISAPVAVYYAVNDGVVPYEDVQTIISQLPNVANDYVVPYDNFNHVAFVYATDILDLVYNELMNAMEATTIITILSLLSIYEVSSSTLPQETSDVGLNTVQIIENHGYVCETHYITTEDGYILTFHRIPHGINDDGAEKRPAVLLMHGLISSSADYVNMGPDRSLAYLLADAGYDVWIGNGRGNAWSRNHTSLDIVADAEQFFNFSWHEMGYYDLPASIDYILNSVGDDSLHYVGHSQGCTAFIVLTTTRPEYNDKIKIASLMAPASFMEHRPFGLVTDLAKYIYEIEALFEKYKIFEIPFTEVIREWAMTNCGNPDFYGICEFVLNEIGGGADTAQIDVELMAVIGTNAPSNAAIKQLIHYGQQIKNGGFSSFDYGADKNMEIYGTETPPAYDWSKISAPVAVYYGKNDGLVPYEDVLNIISKLPNVVNDYLVPLDLFNHIDFIFAKDVVDLLYNELMAVMQKY
;
A
#
# COMPACT_ATOMS: atom_id res chain seq x y z
N PRO A 1 -2.75 -19.86 -41.26
CA PRO A 1 -3.49 -20.91 -42.00
C PRO A 1 -3.02 -22.33 -41.64
N GLU A 2 -1.71 -22.60 -41.69
CA GLU A 2 -1.09 -23.83 -41.14
C GLU A 2 -0.98 -23.81 -39.61
N CYS A 3 -1.03 -22.62 -39.01
CA CYS A 3 -1.04 -22.41 -37.57
C CYS A 3 -2.26 -23.02 -36.85
N ASN A 4 -3.32 -23.35 -37.59
CA ASN A 4 -4.54 -23.85 -36.97
C ASN A 4 -4.46 -25.32 -36.53
N ILE A 5 -3.45 -26.10 -36.89
CA ILE A 5 -3.55 -27.56 -36.70
C ILE A 5 -2.90 -28.05 -35.39
N LYS A 6 -2.08 -27.22 -34.73
CA LYS A 6 -1.20 -27.67 -33.62
C LYS A 6 -1.61 -27.15 -32.23
N ILE A 7 -2.75 -26.45 -32.16
CA ILE A 7 -3.18 -25.61 -31.03
C ILE A 7 -3.64 -26.38 -29.79
N LYS A 8 -4.22 -27.56 -29.89
CA LYS A 8 -5.14 -28.00 -28.83
C LYS A 8 -4.70 -29.19 -28.01
N ILE A 9 -3.43 -29.58 -28.09
CA ILE A 9 -2.86 -30.45 -27.07
C ILE A 9 -2.71 -29.67 -25.73
N ALA A 10 -2.49 -28.35 -25.76
CA ALA A 10 -2.29 -27.55 -24.54
C ALA A 10 -3.60 -27.01 -23.91
N SER A 11 -4.73 -26.98 -24.64
CA SER A 11 -6.00 -26.37 -24.20
C SER A 11 -6.75 -27.14 -23.10
N LEU A 12 -6.11 -28.18 -22.56
CA LEU A 12 -6.79 -29.31 -21.96
C LEU A 12 -6.20 -29.72 -20.60
N ILE A 13 -5.17 -28.98 -20.17
CA ILE A 13 -4.50 -29.13 -18.87
C ILE A 13 -4.70 -27.85 -18.01
N ALA A 14 -5.45 -26.86 -18.50
CA ALA A 14 -5.69 -25.61 -17.78
C ALA A 14 -6.84 -25.76 -16.77
N PRO A 15 -6.66 -25.43 -15.48
CA PRO A 15 -7.75 -25.34 -14.53
C PRO A 15 -8.78 -24.31 -15.00
N ALA A 16 -10.04 -24.58 -14.68
CA ALA A 16 -11.25 -23.79 -14.87
C ALA A 16 -11.15 -22.26 -14.85
N VAL A 17 -10.20 -21.73 -14.10
CA VAL A 17 -9.96 -20.31 -13.84
C VAL A 17 -9.60 -19.54 -15.13
N ILE A 18 -8.86 -20.13 -16.07
CA ILE A 18 -8.47 -19.48 -17.34
C ILE A 18 -9.68 -19.24 -18.26
N LEU A 19 -10.57 -20.23 -18.36
CA LEU A 19 -11.77 -20.12 -19.17
C LEU A 19 -12.76 -19.09 -18.57
N GLN A 20 -12.69 -18.87 -17.23
CA GLN A 20 -13.67 -18.09 -16.46
C GLN A 20 -13.66 -16.62 -16.78
N HIS A 21 -12.46 -16.10 -17.03
CA HIS A 21 -12.26 -14.67 -17.19
C HIS A 21 -11.82 -14.27 -18.62
N TYR A 22 -11.20 -15.14 -19.43
CA TYR A 22 -10.60 -14.75 -20.72
C TYR A 22 -10.71 -15.78 -21.88
N PRO A 23 -11.91 -16.20 -22.31
CA PRO A 23 -12.10 -17.26 -23.30
C PRO A 23 -11.65 -16.86 -24.71
N SER A 24 -11.83 -15.60 -25.14
CA SER A 24 -11.46 -15.06 -26.46
C SER A 24 -9.95 -15.04 -26.70
N ILE A 25 -9.20 -14.87 -25.61
CA ILE A 25 -7.76 -14.66 -25.56
C ILE A 25 -7.02 -15.99 -25.65
N PHE A 26 -7.47 -17.03 -24.92
CA PHE A 26 -6.88 -18.37 -24.87
C PHE A 26 -6.71 -19.04 -26.25
N ILE A 27 -7.59 -18.66 -27.16
CA ILE A 27 -7.73 -19.16 -28.53
C ILE A 27 -6.61 -18.64 -29.43
N GLN A 28 -6.10 -17.45 -29.12
CA GLN A 28 -5.18 -16.71 -29.97
C GLN A 28 -3.71 -16.95 -29.55
N ILE A 29 -3.47 -17.22 -28.26
CA ILE A 29 -2.23 -17.74 -27.65
C ILE A 29 -1.57 -18.86 -28.46
N LEU A 30 -2.39 -19.85 -28.80
CA LEU A 30 -1.92 -21.10 -29.38
C LEU A 30 -1.54 -20.93 -30.86
N CYS A 31 -1.97 -19.83 -31.50
CA CYS A 31 -1.70 -19.51 -32.89
C CYS A 31 -0.30 -18.90 -33.12
N LYS A 32 0.60 -18.85 -32.14
CA LYS A 32 1.90 -18.16 -32.32
C LYS A 32 3.16 -19.00 -32.10
N TYR A 33 3.11 -20.09 -31.33
CA TYR A 33 4.30 -20.90 -30.96
C TYR A 33 4.45 -22.22 -31.74
N THR A 34 3.91 -22.30 -32.96
CA THR A 34 3.76 -23.56 -33.71
C THR A 34 5.06 -24.26 -34.14
N ASP A 35 6.17 -23.55 -34.22
CA ASP A 35 7.42 -24.12 -34.74
C ASP A 35 8.31 -24.74 -33.65
N GLN A 36 8.16 -24.32 -32.38
CA GLN A 36 8.86 -24.94 -31.23
C GLN A 36 8.12 -26.15 -30.66
N LEU A 37 6.79 -26.20 -30.77
CA LEU A 37 5.95 -27.32 -30.32
C LEU A 37 6.13 -28.61 -31.15
N GLU A 38 6.47 -28.50 -32.44
CA GLU A 38 6.69 -29.66 -33.33
C GLU A 38 7.94 -30.48 -32.95
N LEU A 39 8.92 -29.85 -32.31
CA LEU A 39 10.11 -30.49 -31.74
C LEU A 39 9.80 -31.20 -30.40
N ILE A 40 8.79 -30.73 -29.68
CA ILE A 40 8.33 -31.28 -28.39
C ILE A 40 7.37 -32.46 -28.64
N LEU A 41 6.38 -32.32 -29.52
CA LEU A 41 5.37 -33.34 -29.83
C LEU A 41 5.95 -34.62 -30.46
N LYS A 42 7.04 -34.52 -31.22
CA LYS A 42 7.76 -35.69 -31.78
C LYS A 42 8.43 -36.58 -30.71
N ARG A 43 8.43 -36.18 -29.43
CA ARG A 43 9.11 -36.89 -28.33
C ARG A 43 8.18 -37.48 -27.26
N TRP A 44 6.86 -37.46 -27.44
CA TRP A 44 5.91 -37.88 -26.40
C TRP A 44 5.68 -39.39 -26.43
N LYS A 45 5.82 -40.06 -25.29
CA LYS A 45 5.51 -41.48 -25.10
C LYS A 45 4.52 -41.60 -23.95
N PHE A 46 3.28 -41.98 -24.26
CA PHE A 46 2.32 -42.36 -23.23
C PHE A 46 2.81 -43.60 -22.50
N TYR A 47 3.11 -43.49 -21.21
CA TYR A 47 3.24 -44.66 -20.33
C TYR A 47 1.86 -45.27 -20.06
N GLU A 48 1.70 -46.57 -20.24
CA GLU A 48 0.63 -47.31 -19.56
C GLU A 48 1.13 -47.58 -18.14
N ILE A 49 0.40 -47.15 -17.10
CA ILE A 49 0.61 -47.75 -15.79
C ILE A 49 0.13 -49.20 -15.96
N PRO A 50 0.87 -50.20 -15.51
CA PRO A 50 0.41 -51.57 -15.63
C PRO A 50 -0.55 -51.87 -14.46
N TYR A 51 -1.84 -51.54 -14.60
CA TYR A 51 -2.82 -51.59 -13.48
C TYR A 51 -3.15 -52.99 -12.98
N ALA A 52 -2.97 -54.01 -13.84
CA ALA A 52 -2.95 -55.39 -13.41
C ALA A 52 -1.86 -55.64 -12.34
N GLU A 53 -0.79 -54.84 -12.33
CA GLU A 53 0.24 -54.86 -11.29
C GLU A 53 -0.22 -54.22 -9.99
N ILE A 54 -1.12 -53.22 -9.97
CA ILE A 54 -1.68 -52.68 -8.72
C ILE A 54 -2.52 -53.74 -8.00
N ILE A 55 -3.39 -54.42 -8.76
CA ILE A 55 -4.22 -55.51 -8.26
C ILE A 55 -3.33 -56.67 -7.77
N ALA A 56 -2.35 -57.07 -8.57
CA ALA A 56 -1.40 -58.12 -8.21
C ALA A 56 -0.48 -57.73 -7.03
N HIS A 57 -0.10 -56.46 -6.92
CA HIS A 57 0.71 -55.93 -5.82
C HIS A 57 0.03 -56.12 -4.46
N HIS A 58 -1.29 -55.93 -4.42
CA HIS A 58 -2.10 -56.19 -3.23
C HIS A 58 -2.45 -57.67 -3.02
N GLY A 59 -1.89 -58.58 -3.83
CA GLY A 59 -2.06 -60.03 -3.68
C GLY A 59 -3.36 -60.59 -4.25
N TYR A 60 -4.10 -59.81 -5.04
CA TYR A 60 -5.30 -60.28 -5.73
C TYR A 60 -4.95 -60.84 -7.11
N PRO A 61 -5.69 -61.85 -7.61
CA PRO A 61 -5.59 -62.25 -9.01
C PRO A 61 -6.05 -61.10 -9.91
N SER A 62 -5.33 -60.89 -11.01
CA SER A 62 -5.68 -59.88 -12.02
C SER A 62 -5.66 -60.51 -13.41
N GLU A 63 -6.70 -60.26 -14.19
CA GLU A 63 -6.78 -60.61 -15.60
C GLU A 63 -7.06 -59.35 -16.44
N THR A 64 -6.54 -59.32 -17.66
CA THR A 64 -6.77 -58.25 -18.64
C THR A 64 -7.42 -58.85 -19.87
N HIS A 65 -8.54 -58.28 -20.29
CA HIS A 65 -9.31 -58.73 -21.44
C HIS A 65 -9.45 -57.60 -22.46
N HIS A 66 -9.51 -57.96 -23.74
CA HIS A 66 -9.74 -57.03 -24.83
C HIS A 66 -11.07 -57.36 -25.49
N VAL A 67 -11.93 -56.36 -25.61
CA VAL A 67 -13.30 -56.48 -26.12
C VAL A 67 -13.43 -55.58 -27.34
N THR A 68 -13.85 -56.14 -28.47
CA THR A 68 -14.10 -55.35 -29.68
C THR A 68 -15.56 -54.94 -29.75
N THR A 69 -15.83 -53.65 -29.86
CA THR A 69 -17.17 -53.10 -30.05
C THR A 69 -17.65 -53.30 -31.49
N GLU A 70 -18.96 -53.21 -31.70
CA GLU A 70 -19.57 -53.37 -33.04
C GLU A 70 -19.02 -52.36 -34.07
N ASP A 71 -18.73 -51.15 -33.62
CA ASP A 71 -18.17 -50.08 -34.44
C ASP A 71 -16.65 -50.12 -34.57
N GLY A 72 -15.96 -51.04 -33.87
CA GLY A 72 -14.56 -51.39 -34.12
C GLY A 72 -13.56 -50.95 -33.05
N TYR A 73 -13.97 -50.30 -31.97
CA TYR A 73 -13.08 -49.97 -30.85
C TYR A 73 -12.67 -51.22 -30.10
N ILE A 74 -11.42 -51.25 -29.62
CA ILE A 74 -10.88 -52.34 -28.81
C ILE A 74 -10.71 -51.81 -27.39
N LEU A 75 -11.63 -52.22 -26.52
CA LEU A 75 -11.68 -51.84 -25.12
C LEU A 75 -10.84 -52.80 -24.28
N THR A 76 -9.98 -52.26 -23.42
CA THR A 76 -9.25 -53.08 -22.44
C THR A 76 -9.99 -53.03 -21.12
N ILE A 77 -10.49 -54.18 -20.64
CA ILE A 77 -11.18 -54.28 -19.33
C ILE A 77 -10.38 -55.18 -18.39
N HIS A 78 -10.38 -54.83 -17.11
CA HIS A 78 -9.65 -55.59 -16.08
C HIS A 78 -10.61 -56.44 -15.27
N ARG A 79 -10.10 -57.52 -14.67
CA ARG A 79 -10.90 -58.43 -13.86
C ARG A 79 -10.16 -58.87 -12.61
N ILE A 80 -10.86 -58.83 -11.49
CA ILE A 80 -10.49 -59.44 -10.22
C ILE A 80 -11.40 -60.66 -10.00
N PRO A 81 -10.98 -61.87 -10.40
CA PRO A 81 -11.87 -63.04 -10.40
C PRO A 81 -12.27 -63.51 -8.99
N HIS A 82 -11.48 -63.18 -7.95
CA HIS A 82 -11.81 -63.44 -6.55
C HIS A 82 -10.92 -62.63 -5.58
N GLY A 83 -11.38 -62.48 -4.33
CA GLY A 83 -10.58 -61.93 -3.24
C GLY A 83 -9.39 -62.80 -2.80
N ILE A 84 -8.53 -62.28 -1.92
CA ILE A 84 -7.26 -62.92 -1.50
C ILE A 84 -7.47 -64.32 -0.90
N SER A 85 -8.53 -64.48 -0.12
CA SER A 85 -8.85 -65.73 0.59
C SER A 85 -9.66 -66.73 -0.27
N GLY A 86 -10.00 -66.36 -1.51
CA GLY A 86 -10.85 -67.15 -2.38
C GLY A 86 -10.09 -68.26 -3.13
N ASN A 87 -10.60 -69.49 -3.10
CA ASN A 87 -10.20 -70.51 -4.08
C ASN A 87 -10.79 -70.14 -5.46
N GLY A 88 -9.96 -70.08 -6.51
CA GLY A 88 -10.32 -69.68 -7.89
C GLY A 88 -11.33 -70.55 -8.64
N ALA A 89 -12.11 -71.39 -7.93
CA ALA A 89 -12.95 -72.44 -8.52
C ALA A 89 -14.49 -72.27 -8.31
N ALA A 90 -14.96 -71.18 -7.68
CA ALA A 90 -16.39 -70.96 -7.46
C ALA A 90 -17.05 -70.15 -8.61
N ASN A 91 -18.25 -70.57 -9.05
CA ASN A 91 -19.05 -69.80 -10.00
C ASN A 91 -19.65 -68.55 -9.32
N ARG A 92 -18.84 -67.49 -9.27
CA ARG A 92 -19.18 -66.20 -8.66
C ARG A 92 -19.99 -65.34 -9.62
N THR A 93 -20.94 -64.57 -9.09
CA THR A 93 -21.72 -63.63 -9.89
C THR A 93 -20.84 -62.46 -10.34
N ALA A 94 -20.96 -62.08 -11.61
CA ALA A 94 -20.27 -60.93 -12.17
C ALA A 94 -20.83 -59.60 -11.66
N VAL A 95 -19.92 -58.67 -11.31
CA VAL A 95 -20.20 -57.24 -11.11
C VAL A 95 -19.36 -56.47 -12.11
N PHE A 96 -20.00 -55.64 -12.93
CA PHE A 96 -19.34 -54.75 -13.88
C PHE A 96 -19.38 -53.31 -13.37
N ILE A 97 -18.21 -52.72 -13.20
CA ILE A 97 -18.02 -51.37 -12.66
C ILE A 97 -17.52 -50.45 -13.76
N MET A 98 -18.15 -49.28 -13.90
CA MET A 98 -17.81 -48.27 -14.88
C MET A 98 -17.43 -46.94 -14.21
N HIS A 99 -16.23 -46.46 -14.56
CA HIS A 99 -15.59 -45.28 -13.97
C HIS A 99 -16.27 -43.95 -14.32
N ALA A 100 -15.89 -42.89 -13.59
CA ALA A 100 -16.33 -41.51 -13.79
C ALA A 100 -15.68 -40.83 -15.03
N LEU A 101 -16.16 -39.63 -15.37
CA LEU A 101 -15.57 -38.80 -16.45
C LEU A 101 -14.09 -38.50 -16.13
N SER A 102 -13.22 -38.57 -17.14
CA SER A 102 -11.76 -38.36 -16.99
C SER A 102 -11.03 -39.35 -16.07
N CYS A 103 -11.70 -40.43 -15.65
CA CYS A 103 -11.12 -41.51 -14.85
C CYS A 103 -10.85 -42.76 -15.72
N SER A 104 -10.47 -43.85 -15.05
CA SER A 104 -10.34 -45.17 -15.65
C SER A 104 -10.71 -46.24 -14.62
N SER A 105 -10.67 -47.51 -15.02
CA SER A 105 -10.79 -48.66 -14.10
C SER A 105 -9.90 -48.63 -12.84
N ALA A 106 -8.90 -47.74 -12.78
CA ALA A 106 -8.06 -47.53 -11.60
C ALA A 106 -8.81 -46.92 -10.40
N GLU A 107 -9.85 -46.11 -10.64
CA GLU A 107 -10.64 -45.42 -9.61
C GLU A 107 -11.12 -46.38 -8.49
N ASP A 108 -11.48 -47.62 -8.88
CA ASP A 108 -12.05 -48.62 -7.98
C ASP A 108 -11.01 -49.41 -7.16
N VAL A 109 -9.72 -49.22 -7.42
CA VAL A 109 -8.62 -49.99 -6.79
C VAL A 109 -7.51 -49.12 -6.21
N GLU A 110 -7.39 -47.85 -6.62
CA GLU A 110 -6.32 -46.93 -6.16
C GLU A 110 -6.30 -46.70 -4.65
N LEU A 111 -7.45 -46.80 -3.97
CA LEU A 111 -7.54 -46.65 -2.51
C LEU A 111 -7.15 -47.91 -1.71
N GLY A 112 -6.66 -48.95 -2.39
CA GLY A 112 -6.21 -50.19 -1.79
C GLY A 112 -7.36 -51.07 -1.22
N PRO A 113 -7.04 -52.26 -0.67
CA PRO A 113 -8.03 -53.28 -0.32
C PRO A 113 -9.10 -52.87 0.70
N GLU A 114 -8.80 -51.93 1.59
CA GLU A 114 -9.72 -51.51 2.65
C GLU A 114 -10.82 -50.55 2.15
N ARG A 115 -10.57 -49.87 1.02
CA ARG A 115 -11.41 -48.74 0.58
C ARG A 115 -11.77 -48.77 -0.91
N GLY A 116 -10.99 -49.47 -1.74
CA GLY A 116 -11.27 -49.66 -3.17
C GLY A 116 -12.45 -50.61 -3.37
N LEU A 117 -13.50 -50.12 -4.05
CA LEU A 117 -14.73 -50.88 -4.27
C LEU A 117 -14.46 -52.21 -4.99
N GLY A 118 -13.51 -52.23 -5.93
CA GLY A 118 -13.15 -53.43 -6.66
C GLY A 118 -12.63 -54.55 -5.76
N PHE A 119 -11.78 -54.20 -4.78
CA PHE A 119 -11.27 -55.16 -3.81
C PHE A 119 -12.35 -55.60 -2.81
N ILE A 120 -13.14 -54.65 -2.31
CA ILE A 120 -14.22 -54.92 -1.35
C ILE A 120 -15.23 -55.92 -1.93
N LEU A 121 -15.60 -55.76 -3.20
CA LEU A 121 -16.52 -56.68 -3.87
C LEU A 121 -15.88 -58.05 -4.15
N ALA A 122 -14.61 -58.08 -4.54
CA ALA A 122 -13.88 -59.33 -4.74
C ALA A 122 -13.78 -60.16 -3.44
N ASP A 123 -13.51 -59.49 -2.31
CA ASP A 123 -13.49 -60.10 -0.98
C ASP A 123 -14.89 -60.48 -0.47
N ALA A 124 -15.92 -59.74 -0.87
CA ALA A 124 -17.32 -60.13 -0.64
C ALA A 124 -17.77 -61.33 -1.50
N GLY A 125 -16.89 -61.85 -2.37
CA GLY A 125 -17.10 -63.07 -3.14
C GLY A 125 -17.67 -62.85 -4.55
N TYR A 126 -17.61 -61.63 -5.08
CA TYR A 126 -18.00 -61.34 -6.46
C TYR A 126 -16.87 -61.58 -7.46
N ASP A 127 -17.25 -61.74 -8.73
CA ASP A 127 -16.36 -61.73 -9.88
C ASP A 127 -16.36 -60.31 -10.46
N VAL A 128 -15.32 -59.53 -10.17
CA VAL A 128 -15.33 -58.09 -10.41
C VAL A 128 -14.68 -57.76 -11.74
N TRP A 129 -15.42 -57.06 -12.58
CA TRP A 129 -15.00 -56.57 -13.89
C TRP A 129 -14.95 -55.05 -13.86
N LEU A 130 -13.78 -54.49 -14.14
CA LEU A 130 -13.52 -53.05 -14.13
C LEU A 130 -13.45 -52.57 -15.59
N GLY A 131 -14.48 -51.86 -16.01
CA GLY A 131 -14.66 -51.37 -17.36
C GLY A 131 -13.81 -50.14 -17.68
N ASN A 132 -13.51 -49.97 -18.95
CA ASN A 132 -12.96 -48.75 -19.54
C ASN A 132 -13.78 -48.41 -20.78
N ALA A 133 -13.91 -47.12 -21.09
CA ALA A 133 -14.61 -46.64 -22.29
C ALA A 133 -13.62 -46.22 -23.38
N ARG A 134 -14.11 -46.16 -24.63
CA ARG A 134 -13.42 -45.49 -25.75
C ARG A 134 -12.92 -44.10 -25.35
N GLY A 135 -11.76 -43.71 -25.86
CA GLY A 135 -11.12 -42.41 -25.60
C GLY A 135 -10.34 -42.30 -24.29
N ASN A 136 -10.42 -43.29 -23.39
CA ASN A 136 -9.53 -43.34 -22.25
C ASN A 136 -8.17 -44.01 -22.59
N ALA A 137 -7.19 -43.93 -21.68
CA ALA A 137 -5.83 -44.39 -21.92
C ALA A 137 -5.68 -45.88 -22.30
N TYR A 138 -6.70 -46.71 -22.01
CA TYR A 138 -6.68 -48.16 -22.19
C TYR A 138 -7.44 -48.62 -23.44
N CYS A 139 -8.18 -47.71 -24.06
CA CYS A 139 -9.08 -47.99 -25.17
C CYS A 139 -8.69 -47.13 -26.38
N ARG A 140 -7.38 -47.12 -26.72
CA ARG A 140 -6.79 -46.33 -27.82
C ARG A 140 -6.58 -47.13 -29.11
N ASN A 141 -7.17 -48.32 -29.21
CA ASN A 141 -7.06 -49.19 -30.39
C ASN A 141 -8.41 -49.32 -31.11
N HIS A 142 -8.36 -49.41 -32.43
CA HIS A 142 -9.52 -49.64 -33.28
C HIS A 142 -9.15 -50.61 -34.41
N THR A 143 -10.12 -51.37 -34.93
CA THR A 143 -9.87 -52.39 -35.96
C THR A 143 -9.41 -51.81 -37.30
N THR A 144 -9.75 -50.56 -37.58
CA THR A 144 -9.55 -49.91 -38.88
C THR A 144 -9.04 -48.46 -38.81
N LEU A 145 -9.05 -47.83 -37.64
CA LEU A 145 -8.72 -46.41 -37.47
C LEU A 145 -7.45 -46.29 -36.61
N ASP A 146 -6.53 -45.43 -37.00
CA ASP A 146 -5.36 -45.08 -36.20
C ASP A 146 -5.69 -43.87 -35.31
N VAL A 147 -5.36 -43.97 -34.02
CA VAL A 147 -5.68 -42.93 -33.03
C VAL A 147 -5.04 -41.57 -33.33
N VAL A 148 -3.96 -41.54 -34.12
CA VAL A 148 -3.30 -40.29 -34.54
C VAL A 148 -3.69 -39.93 -35.97
N ALA A 149 -3.59 -40.86 -36.91
CA ALA A 149 -3.82 -40.57 -38.33
C ALA A 149 -5.31 -40.31 -38.66
N ASP A 150 -6.22 -40.96 -37.93
CA ASP A 150 -7.67 -40.88 -38.10
C ASP A 150 -8.36 -40.25 -36.87
N ALA A 151 -7.64 -39.39 -36.13
CA ALA A 151 -8.09 -38.81 -34.85
C ALA A 151 -9.47 -38.14 -34.90
N GLU A 152 -9.83 -37.54 -36.05
CA GLU A 152 -11.14 -36.90 -36.25
C GLU A 152 -12.29 -37.92 -36.21
N GLN A 153 -12.12 -39.11 -36.80
CA GLN A 153 -13.11 -40.18 -36.77
C GLN A 153 -13.00 -41.04 -35.50
N PHE A 154 -11.78 -41.22 -34.98
CA PHE A 154 -11.51 -42.01 -33.78
C PHE A 154 -12.05 -41.34 -32.49
N LEU A 155 -12.23 -40.03 -32.47
CA LEU A 155 -12.63 -39.29 -31.26
C LEU A 155 -13.99 -38.59 -31.43
N ASP A 156 -14.68 -38.79 -32.55
CA ASP A 156 -16.05 -38.28 -32.80
C ASP A 156 -17.08 -39.22 -32.16
N PHE A 157 -17.20 -39.13 -30.84
CA PHE A 157 -18.20 -39.84 -30.07
C PHE A 157 -18.65 -39.00 -28.87
N SER A 158 -19.79 -39.39 -28.30
CA SER A 158 -20.38 -38.83 -27.09
C SER A 158 -20.67 -39.95 -26.09
N TRP A 159 -21.30 -39.62 -24.96
CA TRP A 159 -21.84 -40.63 -24.03
C TRP A 159 -22.89 -41.55 -24.69
N HIS A 160 -23.47 -41.16 -25.84
CA HIS A 160 -24.36 -42.04 -26.60
C HIS A 160 -23.63 -43.31 -27.03
N GLU A 161 -22.50 -43.18 -27.72
CA GLU A 161 -21.77 -44.31 -28.27
C GLU A 161 -21.17 -45.19 -27.17
N ILE A 162 -20.76 -44.61 -26.04
CA ILE A 162 -20.30 -45.37 -24.86
C ILE A 162 -21.45 -46.27 -24.35
N GLY A 163 -22.65 -45.70 -24.17
CA GLY A 163 -23.81 -46.49 -23.74
C GLY A 163 -24.31 -47.46 -24.79
N TYR A 164 -24.21 -47.13 -26.08
CA TYR A 164 -24.81 -47.88 -27.17
C TYR A 164 -23.91 -48.99 -27.73
N TYR A 165 -22.58 -48.83 -27.67
CA TYR A 165 -21.61 -49.78 -28.22
C TYR A 165 -20.69 -50.37 -27.14
N ASP A 166 -20.10 -49.54 -26.27
CA ASP A 166 -19.06 -50.02 -25.33
C ASP A 166 -19.64 -50.91 -24.22
N LEU A 167 -20.71 -50.43 -23.56
CA LEU A 167 -21.35 -51.18 -22.49
C LEU A 167 -21.93 -52.51 -22.99
N PRO A 168 -22.69 -52.57 -24.11
CA PRO A 168 -23.13 -53.82 -24.72
C PRO A 168 -22.01 -54.82 -24.98
N ALA A 169 -20.94 -54.38 -25.65
CA ALA A 169 -19.83 -55.26 -26.00
C ALA A 169 -19.17 -55.85 -24.74
N SER A 170 -18.96 -55.02 -23.72
CA SER A 170 -18.36 -55.44 -22.45
C SER A 170 -19.28 -56.40 -21.69
N ILE A 171 -20.58 -56.07 -21.56
CA ILE A 171 -21.58 -56.91 -20.87
C ILE A 171 -21.71 -58.26 -21.58
N ASP A 172 -21.86 -58.28 -22.91
CA ASP A 172 -21.98 -59.52 -23.66
C ASP A 172 -20.72 -60.36 -23.57
N TYR A 173 -19.53 -59.75 -23.62
CA TYR A 173 -18.28 -60.47 -23.41
C TYR A 173 -18.23 -61.15 -22.04
N ILE A 174 -18.58 -60.42 -20.97
CA ILE A 174 -18.59 -60.93 -19.60
C ILE A 174 -19.60 -62.06 -19.47
N LEU A 175 -20.84 -61.86 -19.88
CA LEU A 175 -21.91 -62.86 -19.78
C LEU A 175 -21.59 -64.11 -20.59
N ASN A 176 -21.06 -63.98 -21.81
CA ASN A 176 -20.67 -65.12 -22.64
C ASN A 176 -19.51 -65.90 -22.02
N LEU A 177 -18.47 -65.21 -21.52
CA LEU A 177 -17.33 -65.85 -20.86
C LEU A 177 -17.77 -66.60 -19.60
N LYS A 178 -18.75 -66.04 -18.87
CA LYS A 178 -19.29 -66.60 -17.63
C LYS A 178 -20.38 -67.64 -17.84
N SER A 179 -20.98 -67.68 -19.03
CA SER A 179 -22.23 -68.40 -19.29
C SER A 179 -23.34 -68.01 -18.30
N ASP A 180 -23.42 -66.72 -17.95
CA ASP A 180 -24.44 -66.14 -17.07
C ASP A 180 -25.47 -65.36 -17.92
N ASP A 181 -26.73 -65.32 -17.48
CA ASP A 181 -27.79 -64.58 -18.20
C ASP A 181 -27.83 -63.08 -17.82
N SER A 182 -27.26 -62.71 -16.66
CA SER A 182 -27.28 -61.33 -16.13
C SER A 182 -26.17 -61.06 -15.12
N LEU A 183 -25.81 -59.78 -14.93
CA LEU A 183 -24.78 -59.31 -14.00
C LEU A 183 -25.25 -58.11 -13.16
N TYR A 184 -24.49 -57.75 -12.12
CA TYR A 184 -24.69 -56.49 -11.38
C TYR A 184 -23.91 -55.37 -12.06
N TYR A 185 -24.51 -54.19 -12.17
CA TYR A 185 -23.86 -53.02 -12.76
C TYR A 185 -23.62 -51.95 -11.69
N VAL A 186 -22.46 -51.32 -11.71
CA VAL A 186 -22.13 -50.15 -10.90
C VAL A 186 -21.60 -49.06 -11.82
N GLY A 187 -22.20 -47.88 -11.80
CA GLY A 187 -21.75 -46.73 -12.57
C GLY A 187 -21.56 -45.53 -11.68
N THR A 188 -20.48 -44.78 -11.90
CA THR A 188 -20.20 -43.50 -11.22
C THR A 188 -20.18 -42.38 -12.27
N SER A 189 -20.91 -41.27 -12.03
CA SER A 189 -20.92 -40.11 -12.93
C SER A 189 -21.16 -40.50 -14.41
N GLN A 190 -20.17 -40.38 -15.30
CA GLN A 190 -20.26 -40.82 -16.70
C GLN A 190 -20.71 -42.29 -16.85
N GLY A 191 -20.28 -43.19 -15.97
CA GLY A 191 -20.76 -44.58 -15.95
C GLY A 191 -22.27 -44.66 -15.77
N THR A 192 -22.83 -43.84 -14.86
CA THR A 192 -24.28 -43.71 -14.71
C THR A 192 -24.93 -43.19 -15.98
N THR A 193 -24.38 -42.12 -16.58
CA THR A 193 -24.90 -41.54 -17.83
C THR A 193 -24.94 -42.59 -18.95
N ALA A 194 -23.85 -43.34 -19.14
CA ALA A 194 -23.74 -44.38 -20.16
C ALA A 194 -24.75 -45.52 -19.92
N PHE A 195 -24.98 -45.92 -18.67
CA PHE A 195 -26.00 -46.91 -18.34
C PHE A 195 -27.41 -46.44 -18.70
N LEU A 196 -27.74 -45.18 -18.40
CA LEU A 196 -29.05 -44.62 -18.74
C LEU A 196 -29.27 -44.58 -20.26
N VAL A 197 -28.22 -44.31 -21.04
CA VAL A 197 -28.25 -44.44 -22.51
C VAL A 197 -28.49 -45.89 -22.92
N LEU A 198 -27.73 -46.85 -22.38
CA LEU A 198 -27.88 -48.28 -22.68
C LEU A 198 -29.31 -48.76 -22.43
N ALA A 199 -29.81 -48.55 -21.22
CA ALA A 199 -31.08 -49.07 -20.77
C ALA A 199 -32.28 -48.47 -21.51
N THR A 200 -32.12 -47.26 -22.07
CA THR A 200 -33.17 -46.62 -22.89
C THR A 200 -33.07 -46.97 -24.37
N SER A 201 -31.85 -47.07 -24.91
CA SER A 201 -31.60 -47.22 -26.34
C SER A 201 -31.59 -48.68 -26.80
N LYS A 202 -31.20 -49.61 -25.92
CA LYS A 202 -31.25 -51.06 -26.14
C LYS A 202 -31.99 -51.75 -25.00
N PRO A 203 -33.34 -51.65 -24.96
CA PRO A 203 -34.13 -52.12 -23.83
C PRO A 203 -33.94 -53.59 -23.48
N GLU A 204 -33.53 -54.43 -24.43
CA GLU A 204 -33.18 -55.84 -24.22
C GLU A 204 -32.03 -56.06 -23.22
N TYR A 205 -31.20 -55.05 -22.96
CA TYR A 205 -30.16 -55.13 -21.94
C TYR A 205 -30.70 -54.93 -20.52
N ASN A 206 -31.93 -54.41 -20.34
CA ASN A 206 -32.51 -54.31 -19.00
C ASN A 206 -32.66 -55.68 -18.32
N ASP A 207 -32.96 -56.73 -19.08
CA ASP A 207 -33.08 -58.11 -18.58
C ASP A 207 -31.72 -58.74 -18.22
N LYS A 208 -30.63 -58.18 -18.76
CA LYS A 208 -29.24 -58.60 -18.49
C LYS A 208 -28.67 -57.97 -17.21
N ILE A 209 -29.41 -57.08 -16.54
CA ILE A 209 -28.94 -56.31 -15.39
C ILE A 209 -29.77 -56.67 -14.15
N ARG A 210 -29.12 -57.33 -13.19
CA ARG A 210 -29.77 -57.76 -11.93
C ARG A 210 -30.13 -56.57 -11.04
N LEU A 211 -29.23 -55.59 -10.98
CA LEU A 211 -29.39 -54.31 -10.30
C LEU A 211 -28.31 -53.37 -10.84
N ALA A 212 -28.71 -52.16 -11.22
CA ALA A 212 -27.79 -51.08 -11.53
C ALA A 212 -27.67 -50.14 -10.33
N SER A 213 -26.47 -50.06 -9.75
CA SER A 213 -26.13 -49.10 -8.70
C SER A 213 -25.52 -47.86 -9.34
N LEU A 214 -26.25 -46.75 -9.29
CA LEU A 214 -25.94 -45.50 -9.98
C LEU A 214 -25.49 -44.46 -8.95
N MET A 215 -24.21 -44.09 -9.00
CA MET A 215 -23.56 -43.15 -8.08
C MET A 215 -23.34 -41.81 -8.77
N ALA A 216 -23.63 -40.71 -8.07
CA ALA A 216 -23.55 -39.32 -8.59
C ALA A 216 -24.19 -39.19 -9.99
N PRO A 217 -25.50 -39.49 -10.12
CA PRO A 217 -26.15 -39.64 -11.41
C PRO A 217 -26.25 -38.34 -12.24
N ALA A 218 -25.35 -38.18 -13.21
CA ALA A 218 -25.34 -37.06 -14.14
C ALA A 218 -26.21 -37.33 -15.39
N ALA A 219 -27.46 -36.85 -15.40
CA ALA A 219 -28.33 -36.96 -16.60
C ALA A 219 -29.30 -35.79 -16.80
N ILE A 220 -29.81 -35.21 -15.72
CA ILE A 220 -30.65 -34.01 -15.78
C ILE A 220 -29.86 -32.88 -15.13
N MET A 221 -29.84 -31.71 -15.77
CA MET A 221 -29.23 -30.49 -15.25
C MET A 221 -30.17 -29.31 -15.53
N ASN A 222 -31.17 -29.10 -14.66
CA ASN A 222 -32.09 -27.97 -14.76
C ASN A 222 -31.65 -26.78 -13.89
N HIS A 223 -30.78 -27.03 -12.92
CA HIS A 223 -30.24 -26.03 -12.00
C HIS A 223 -28.76 -25.76 -12.32
N LYS A 224 -28.24 -24.62 -11.88
CA LYS A 224 -26.84 -24.26 -12.14
C LYS A 224 -25.93 -25.18 -11.30
N PRO A 225 -24.91 -25.83 -11.91
CA PRO A 225 -23.89 -26.52 -11.14
C PRO A 225 -23.17 -25.50 -10.25
N ASP A 226 -22.68 -25.94 -9.09
CA ASP A 226 -21.95 -25.06 -8.17
C ASP A 226 -20.43 -25.02 -8.45
N THR A 227 -19.99 -25.60 -9.57
CA THR A 227 -18.59 -25.51 -10.01
C THR A 227 -18.36 -24.27 -10.88
N ASN A 228 -17.34 -23.49 -10.54
CA ASN A 228 -16.89 -22.37 -11.36
C ASN A 228 -16.45 -22.82 -12.76
N PHE A 229 -15.89 -24.03 -12.89
CA PHE A 229 -15.52 -24.65 -14.16
C PHE A 229 -16.68 -24.79 -15.15
N LEU A 230 -17.76 -25.44 -14.74
CA LEU A 230 -18.88 -25.71 -15.64
C LEU A 230 -19.68 -24.44 -15.93
N LYS A 231 -19.86 -23.55 -14.94
CA LYS A 231 -20.51 -22.23 -15.12
C LYS A 231 -19.92 -21.47 -16.31
N VAL A 232 -18.62 -21.61 -16.48
CA VAL A 232 -17.80 -20.93 -17.47
C VAL A 232 -17.75 -21.66 -18.80
N LEU A 233 -17.46 -22.96 -18.76
CA LEU A 233 -17.42 -23.78 -19.97
C LEU A 233 -18.76 -23.69 -20.70
N CYS A 234 -19.88 -23.74 -19.96
CA CYS A 234 -21.22 -23.56 -20.52
C CYS A 234 -21.47 -22.16 -21.08
N LYS A 235 -20.85 -21.11 -20.53
CA LYS A 235 -21.00 -19.72 -21.03
C LYS A 235 -20.33 -19.51 -22.39
N TYR A 236 -19.26 -20.26 -22.68
CA TYR A 236 -18.43 -20.08 -23.87
C TYR A 236 -18.38 -21.31 -24.78
N ILE A 237 -19.26 -22.29 -24.58
CA ILE A 237 -19.19 -23.61 -25.21
C ILE A 237 -19.18 -23.54 -26.74
N ASP A 238 -20.02 -22.69 -27.35
CA ASP A 238 -20.09 -22.54 -28.81
C ASP A 238 -18.78 -21.98 -29.41
N GLN A 239 -18.13 -21.08 -28.67
CA GLN A 239 -16.86 -20.47 -29.07
C GLN A 239 -15.74 -21.51 -28.97
N VAL A 240 -15.69 -22.25 -27.86
CA VAL A 240 -14.75 -23.35 -27.65
C VAL A 240 -14.93 -24.41 -28.72
N GLU A 241 -16.15 -24.84 -29.00
CA GLU A 241 -16.47 -25.87 -30.00
C GLU A 241 -16.08 -25.45 -31.42
N ALA A 242 -16.38 -24.20 -31.82
CA ALA A 242 -15.98 -23.67 -33.13
C ALA A 242 -14.46 -23.75 -33.35
N LEU A 243 -13.68 -23.69 -32.28
CA LEU A 243 -12.22 -23.75 -32.32
C LEU A 243 -11.71 -25.18 -32.23
N LEU A 244 -12.34 -26.00 -31.39
CA LEU A 244 -12.19 -27.45 -31.41
C LEU A 244 -12.43 -28.05 -32.81
N LYS A 245 -13.35 -27.50 -33.59
CA LYS A 245 -13.53 -27.88 -35.00
C LYS A 245 -12.50 -27.24 -35.93
N LYS A 246 -12.34 -25.91 -35.90
CA LYS A 246 -11.45 -25.16 -36.82
C LYS A 246 -10.00 -25.63 -36.83
N TYR A 247 -9.53 -26.17 -35.71
CA TYR A 247 -8.13 -26.48 -35.50
C TYR A 247 -7.81 -28.00 -35.47
N LYS A 248 -8.77 -28.91 -35.74
CA LYS A 248 -8.62 -30.40 -35.69
C LYS A 248 -7.94 -31.01 -34.45
N ILE A 249 -8.56 -30.86 -33.30
CA ILE A 249 -8.14 -31.56 -32.09
C ILE A 249 -9.38 -32.03 -31.40
N PHE A 250 -9.23 -33.27 -30.98
CA PHE A 250 -10.29 -34.13 -30.59
C PHE A 250 -9.97 -34.79 -29.23
N GLU A 251 -8.79 -34.53 -28.63
CA GLU A 251 -8.39 -35.09 -27.32
C GLU A 251 -7.58 -34.14 -26.41
N ILE A 252 -7.70 -34.40 -25.10
CA ILE A 252 -7.12 -33.72 -23.92
C ILE A 252 -5.88 -34.48 -23.42
N PRO A 253 -4.63 -34.06 -23.70
CA PRO A 253 -3.46 -34.81 -23.27
C PRO A 253 -2.94 -34.32 -21.92
N LEU A 254 -3.12 -35.10 -20.85
CA LEU A 254 -2.45 -34.89 -19.57
C LEU A 254 -0.97 -35.29 -19.69
N THR A 255 -0.03 -34.38 -19.41
CA THR A 255 1.42 -34.61 -19.60
C THR A 255 1.99 -35.68 -18.66
N ASP A 256 3.05 -36.38 -19.11
CA ASP A 256 3.80 -37.35 -18.30
C ASP A 256 4.37 -36.71 -17.02
N ALA A 257 4.72 -35.42 -17.06
CA ALA A 257 5.24 -34.69 -15.91
C ALA A 257 4.23 -34.58 -14.75
N ILE A 258 2.95 -34.36 -15.06
CA ILE A 258 1.87 -34.31 -14.06
C ILE A 258 1.60 -35.71 -13.51
N ARG A 259 1.69 -36.75 -14.34
CA ARG A 259 1.39 -38.12 -13.92
C ARG A 259 2.52 -38.78 -13.13
N GLU A 260 3.78 -38.52 -13.46
CA GLU A 260 4.94 -39.04 -12.71
C GLU A 260 5.19 -38.28 -11.40
N ASN A 261 5.04 -36.95 -11.42
CA ASN A 261 5.33 -36.12 -10.26
C ASN A 261 4.09 -35.82 -9.42
N GLY A 262 2.88 -35.98 -9.97
CA GLY A 262 1.61 -35.70 -9.30
C GLY A 262 1.44 -36.44 -7.97
N PRO A 263 1.70 -37.75 -7.88
CA PRO A 263 1.65 -38.45 -6.60
C PRO A 263 2.68 -37.93 -5.60
N THR A 264 3.92 -37.69 -6.03
CA THR A 264 4.99 -37.13 -5.17
C THR A 264 4.66 -35.70 -4.71
N PHE A 265 4.00 -34.94 -5.59
CA PHE A 265 3.51 -33.59 -5.34
C PHE A 265 2.37 -33.65 -4.32
N CYS A 266 1.30 -34.40 -4.57
CA CYS A 266 0.13 -34.46 -3.68
C CYS A 266 0.38 -35.19 -2.35
N LEU A 267 1.30 -36.16 -2.30
CA LEU A 267 1.72 -36.85 -1.06
C LEU A 267 2.65 -35.99 -0.20
N ASN A 268 3.20 -34.91 -0.75
CA ASN A 268 3.97 -33.96 0.03
C ASN A 268 2.97 -33.08 0.82
N PRO A 269 3.02 -33.08 2.17
CA PRO A 269 2.08 -32.32 3.00
C PRO A 269 2.01 -30.81 2.66
N ASN A 270 3.05 -30.31 1.99
CA ASN A 270 3.17 -28.91 1.57
C ASN A 270 2.41 -28.58 0.28
N PHE A 271 2.05 -29.57 -0.53
CA PHE A 271 1.33 -29.38 -1.79
C PHE A 271 -0.01 -30.13 -1.84
N THR A 272 -0.33 -30.92 -0.80
CA THR A 272 -1.61 -31.61 -0.65
C THR A 272 -2.79 -30.66 -0.80
N SER A 273 -2.74 -29.46 -0.23
CA SER A 273 -3.80 -28.45 -0.33
C SER A 273 -4.01 -27.91 -1.76
N ILE A 274 -2.96 -27.86 -2.59
CA ILE A 274 -3.05 -27.47 -4.00
C ILE A 274 -3.73 -28.57 -4.81
N CYS A 275 -3.36 -29.83 -4.54
CA CYS A 275 -4.04 -30.97 -5.17
C CYS A 275 -5.51 -31.03 -4.75
N GLU A 276 -5.80 -30.87 -3.46
CA GLU A 276 -7.17 -30.81 -2.92
C GLU A 276 -7.98 -29.67 -3.57
N PHE A 277 -7.37 -28.50 -3.80
CA PHE A 277 -8.02 -27.39 -4.51
C PHE A 277 -8.32 -27.70 -5.98
N ILE A 278 -7.35 -28.27 -6.72
CA ILE A 278 -7.56 -28.68 -8.12
C ILE A 278 -8.68 -29.73 -8.20
N PHE A 279 -8.67 -30.71 -7.29
CA PHE A 279 -9.74 -31.70 -7.17
C PHE A 279 -11.07 -31.03 -6.80
N ALA A 280 -11.11 -30.04 -5.91
CA ALA A 280 -12.33 -29.30 -5.54
C ALA A 280 -12.90 -28.44 -6.69
N GLN A 281 -12.07 -27.91 -7.59
CA GLN A 281 -12.56 -27.18 -8.77
C GLN A 281 -13.15 -28.11 -9.85
N ILE A 282 -12.67 -29.36 -9.92
CA ILE A 282 -13.14 -30.38 -10.85
C ILE A 282 -14.37 -31.12 -10.30
N ALA A 283 -14.39 -31.41 -8.99
CA ALA A 283 -15.42 -32.19 -8.30
C ALA A 283 -16.48 -31.34 -7.56
N GLY A 284 -16.26 -30.03 -7.42
CA GLY A 284 -17.14 -29.10 -6.70
C GLY A 284 -16.73 -28.87 -5.23
N ASN A 285 -17.11 -27.71 -4.67
CA ASN A 285 -16.85 -27.34 -3.27
C ASN A 285 -18.16 -27.10 -2.52
N ALA A 286 -18.21 -27.47 -1.24
CA ALA A 286 -19.42 -27.44 -0.40
C ALA A 286 -19.51 -26.20 0.52
N GLU A 287 -19.00 -25.04 0.07
CA GLU A 287 -19.12 -23.78 0.80
C GLU A 287 -20.12 -22.86 0.07
N ASP A 288 -21.13 -22.40 0.82
CA ASP A 288 -22.09 -21.33 0.51
C ASP A 288 -23.39 -21.66 -0.25
N ALA A 289 -24.29 -22.37 0.44
CA ALA A 289 -25.70 -22.48 0.07
C ALA A 289 -26.54 -21.19 0.25
N GLU A 290 -25.96 -19.99 0.39
CA GLU A 290 -26.71 -18.73 0.55
C GLU A 290 -26.77 -17.80 -0.69
N TYR A 291 -26.01 -18.05 -1.75
CA TYR A 291 -26.05 -17.19 -2.95
C TYR A 291 -26.81 -17.82 -4.13
N ASN A 292 -28.14 -17.93 -4.02
CA ASN A 292 -28.97 -18.29 -5.18
C ASN A 292 -30.24 -17.43 -5.31
N LYS A 293 -30.05 -16.17 -5.70
CA LYS A 293 -31.04 -15.40 -6.49
C LYS A 293 -30.38 -14.51 -7.53
N VAL A 294 -29.89 -15.09 -8.64
CA VAL A 294 -29.72 -14.33 -9.90
C VAL A 294 -30.18 -15.19 -11.09
N ARG A 295 -31.22 -14.69 -11.78
CA ARG A 295 -31.85 -15.27 -12.96
C ARG A 295 -30.97 -15.18 -14.22
N ASN A 296 -31.28 -16.08 -15.16
CA ASN A 296 -30.89 -16.17 -16.57
C ASN A 296 -29.62 -16.98 -16.88
N PHE A 297 -29.83 -18.27 -17.17
CA PHE A 297 -28.99 -19.09 -18.05
C PHE A 297 -29.87 -19.59 -19.20
N SER A 298 -29.42 -19.47 -20.44
CA SER A 298 -30.20 -19.69 -21.66
C SER A 298 -30.01 -21.07 -22.31
N PHE A 299 -29.53 -22.07 -21.58
CA PHE A 299 -29.38 -23.47 -22.07
C PHE A 299 -30.42 -24.46 -21.51
N LEU A 300 -31.58 -23.97 -21.06
CA LEU A 300 -32.65 -24.81 -20.52
C LEU A 300 -33.72 -25.12 -21.57
N GLN A 301 -33.49 -26.14 -22.38
CA GLN A 301 -34.57 -26.95 -22.98
C GLN A 301 -34.72 -28.34 -22.30
N GLY A 302 -34.27 -28.50 -21.05
CA GLY A 302 -34.95 -29.35 -20.04
C GLY A 302 -35.09 -30.86 -20.27
N GLY A 303 -34.16 -31.53 -20.95
CA GLY A 303 -34.20 -32.99 -21.14
C GLY A 303 -32.82 -33.66 -21.30
N PHE A 304 -32.74 -34.98 -21.02
CA PHE A 304 -31.57 -35.82 -21.33
C PHE A 304 -31.69 -36.30 -22.78
N SER A 305 -30.86 -35.77 -23.68
CA SER A 305 -30.99 -35.98 -25.13
C SER A 305 -29.70 -36.50 -25.76
N TRP A 306 -29.82 -36.86 -27.04
CA TRP A 306 -28.69 -37.12 -27.91
C TRP A 306 -27.87 -35.84 -28.11
N PHE A 307 -26.64 -35.98 -28.60
CA PHE A 307 -25.75 -34.84 -28.86
C PHE A 307 -26.35 -33.90 -29.91
N ASP A 308 -26.28 -32.59 -29.67
CA ASP A 308 -26.79 -31.58 -30.61
C ASP A 308 -25.72 -31.18 -31.62
N TYR A 309 -25.90 -31.58 -32.88
CA TYR A 309 -24.99 -31.22 -33.97
C TYR A 309 -25.39 -29.91 -34.68
N GLY A 310 -26.44 -29.23 -34.20
CA GLY A 310 -27.08 -28.10 -34.85
C GLY A 310 -28.12 -28.54 -35.88
N THR A 311 -29.09 -27.67 -36.18
CA THR A 311 -30.31 -27.99 -36.94
C THR A 311 -30.08 -28.76 -38.25
N GLU A 312 -29.12 -28.34 -39.08
CA GLU A 312 -28.87 -29.00 -40.38
C GLU A 312 -28.33 -30.42 -40.21
N LYS A 313 -27.35 -30.62 -39.32
CA LYS A 313 -26.72 -31.92 -39.11
C LYS A 313 -27.59 -32.84 -38.25
N ASN A 314 -28.43 -32.30 -37.36
CA ASN A 314 -29.49 -33.07 -36.70
C ASN A 314 -30.54 -33.57 -37.71
N MET A 315 -30.92 -32.75 -38.69
CA MET A 315 -31.82 -33.20 -39.75
C MET A 315 -31.19 -34.29 -40.62
N GLU A 316 -29.88 -34.25 -40.85
CA GLU A 316 -29.16 -35.31 -41.57
C GLU A 316 -29.04 -36.61 -40.76
N LEU A 317 -28.61 -36.52 -39.50
CA LEU A 317 -28.28 -37.68 -38.67
C LEU A 317 -29.51 -38.27 -37.96
N TYR A 318 -30.42 -37.43 -37.49
CA TYR A 318 -31.58 -37.83 -36.67
C TYR A 318 -32.92 -37.68 -37.41
N GLY A 319 -32.96 -36.90 -38.50
CA GLY A 319 -34.20 -36.60 -39.22
C GLY A 319 -35.10 -35.58 -38.49
N THR A 320 -34.60 -34.92 -37.45
CA THR A 320 -35.30 -33.92 -36.63
C THR A 320 -34.45 -32.69 -36.42
N GLU A 321 -35.07 -31.51 -36.25
CA GLU A 321 -34.33 -30.25 -36.06
C GLU A 321 -33.60 -30.18 -34.70
N THR A 322 -34.14 -30.86 -33.70
CA THR A 322 -33.58 -30.98 -32.35
C THR A 322 -33.21 -32.43 -32.06
N PRO A 323 -32.25 -32.69 -31.15
CA PRO A 323 -31.84 -34.05 -30.83
C PRO A 323 -32.96 -34.87 -30.17
N PRO A 324 -33.06 -36.18 -30.46
CA PRO A 324 -33.97 -37.07 -29.76
C PRO A 324 -33.72 -37.06 -28.24
N VAL A 325 -34.79 -37.12 -27.46
CA VAL A 325 -34.74 -37.20 -25.99
C VAL A 325 -34.84 -38.67 -25.56
N TYR A 326 -34.02 -39.09 -24.61
CA TYR A 326 -34.10 -40.44 -24.07
C TYR A 326 -35.36 -40.62 -23.21
N ASP A 327 -36.05 -41.73 -23.43
CA ASP A 327 -37.28 -42.07 -22.71
C ASP A 327 -36.96 -42.97 -21.51
N PHE A 328 -36.82 -42.36 -20.33
CA PHE A 328 -36.53 -43.08 -19.08
C PHE A 328 -37.62 -44.09 -18.69
N SER A 329 -38.83 -44.02 -19.25
CA SER A 329 -39.87 -45.03 -18.99
C SER A 329 -39.50 -46.41 -19.55
N LYS A 330 -38.52 -46.48 -20.46
CA LYS A 330 -38.00 -47.75 -21.02
C LYS A 330 -36.98 -48.46 -20.13
N ILE A 331 -36.50 -47.81 -19.07
CA ILE A 331 -35.53 -48.40 -18.14
C ILE A 331 -36.27 -49.37 -17.21
N ALA A 332 -36.32 -50.64 -17.60
CA ALA A 332 -36.96 -51.71 -16.82
C ALA A 332 -36.04 -52.33 -15.77
N ALA A 333 -34.72 -52.16 -15.89
CA ALA A 333 -33.75 -52.72 -14.95
C ALA A 333 -33.99 -52.18 -13.53
N PRO A 334 -33.86 -53.01 -12.47
CA PRO A 334 -33.85 -52.52 -11.10
C PRO A 334 -32.71 -51.53 -10.90
N THR A 335 -32.99 -50.35 -10.34
CA THR A 335 -32.00 -49.29 -10.13
C THR A 335 -31.89 -48.88 -8.66
N ALA A 336 -30.67 -48.70 -8.18
CA ALA A 336 -30.37 -48.13 -6.88
C ALA A 336 -29.54 -46.85 -7.05
N PHE A 337 -29.95 -45.75 -6.42
CA PHE A 337 -29.28 -44.45 -6.53
C PHE A 337 -28.51 -44.09 -5.25
N TYR A 338 -27.33 -43.49 -5.42
CA TYR A 338 -26.50 -42.96 -4.34
C TYR A 338 -26.09 -41.53 -4.70
N TYR A 339 -26.52 -40.56 -3.90
CA TYR A 339 -26.46 -39.14 -4.24
C TYR A 339 -26.27 -38.26 -2.98
N ALA A 340 -25.89 -36.98 -3.13
CA ALA A 340 -25.47 -36.12 -2.01
C ALA A 340 -26.01 -34.69 -2.12
N LYS A 341 -26.34 -34.05 -0.98
CA LYS A 341 -26.81 -32.65 -0.97
C LYS A 341 -25.76 -31.63 -1.41
N ASN A 342 -24.49 -31.96 -1.21
CA ASN A 342 -23.35 -31.07 -1.45
C ASN A 342 -22.57 -31.51 -2.70
N ASP A 343 -23.20 -32.22 -3.63
CA ASP A 343 -22.59 -32.49 -4.93
C ASP A 343 -22.52 -31.15 -5.70
N GLY A 344 -21.30 -30.61 -5.84
CA GLY A 344 -21.09 -29.33 -6.52
C GLY A 344 -21.20 -29.44 -8.04
N LEU A 345 -21.15 -30.66 -8.60
CA LEU A 345 -21.25 -30.91 -10.04
C LEU A 345 -22.71 -31.05 -10.48
N ILE A 346 -23.51 -31.84 -9.76
CA ILE A 346 -24.93 -32.08 -10.05
C ILE A 346 -25.79 -31.57 -8.90
N PRO A 347 -26.63 -30.54 -9.12
CA PRO A 347 -27.52 -30.03 -8.08
C PRO A 347 -28.44 -31.13 -7.53
N TYR A 348 -28.59 -31.16 -6.21
CA TYR A 348 -29.42 -32.13 -5.49
C TYR A 348 -30.85 -32.25 -6.07
N GLU A 349 -31.46 -31.13 -6.46
CA GLU A 349 -32.80 -31.09 -7.04
C GLU A 349 -32.89 -31.85 -8.37
N ASP A 350 -31.82 -31.85 -9.15
CA ASP A 350 -31.78 -32.51 -10.45
C ASP A 350 -31.60 -34.02 -10.32
N GLU A 351 -30.82 -34.48 -9.33
CA GLU A 351 -30.72 -35.91 -8.99
C GLU A 351 -32.06 -36.45 -8.50
N VAL A 352 -32.75 -35.71 -7.61
CA VAL A 352 -34.10 -36.07 -7.15
C VAL A 352 -35.09 -36.12 -8.31
N THR A 353 -34.98 -35.18 -9.25
CA THR A 353 -35.81 -35.14 -10.46
C THR A 353 -35.58 -36.37 -11.33
N LEU A 354 -34.33 -36.78 -11.55
CA LEU A 354 -34.00 -37.97 -12.31
C LEU A 354 -34.56 -39.24 -11.66
N ILE A 355 -34.33 -39.41 -10.36
CA ILE A 355 -34.83 -40.56 -9.58
C ILE A 355 -36.35 -40.69 -9.74
N SER A 356 -37.07 -39.57 -9.71
CA SER A 356 -38.54 -39.56 -9.86
C SER A 356 -39.04 -39.99 -11.25
N LYS A 357 -38.18 -39.98 -12.29
CA LYS A 357 -38.56 -40.32 -13.66
C LYS A 357 -38.34 -41.79 -14.02
N LEU A 358 -37.60 -42.55 -13.20
CA LEU A 358 -37.34 -43.97 -13.47
C LEU A 358 -38.44 -44.86 -12.89
N PRO A 359 -38.94 -45.85 -13.65
CA PRO A 359 -40.09 -46.66 -13.23
C PRO A 359 -39.74 -47.76 -12.22
N ASN A 360 -38.46 -48.16 -12.09
CA ASN A 360 -38.03 -49.29 -11.26
C ASN A 360 -36.85 -48.92 -10.32
N VAL A 361 -37.04 -47.88 -9.52
CA VAL A 361 -36.11 -47.52 -8.44
C VAL A 361 -36.37 -48.41 -7.22
N VAL A 362 -35.43 -49.30 -6.92
CA VAL A 362 -35.53 -50.22 -5.78
C VAL A 362 -34.92 -49.66 -4.50
N LYS A 363 -34.04 -48.65 -4.62
CA LYS A 363 -33.43 -47.94 -3.49
C LYS A 363 -32.90 -46.58 -3.92
N ASP A 364 -33.12 -45.57 -3.10
CA ASP A 364 -32.44 -44.29 -3.17
C ASP A 364 -31.74 -44.03 -1.82
N TYR A 365 -30.48 -43.62 -1.85
CA TYR A 365 -29.67 -43.40 -0.66
C TYR A 365 -28.99 -42.04 -0.72
N LEU A 366 -29.47 -41.13 0.13
CA LEU A 366 -28.83 -39.84 0.36
C LEU A 366 -27.65 -40.00 1.32
N VAL A 367 -26.45 -39.68 0.83
CA VAL A 367 -25.21 -39.74 1.62
C VAL A 367 -25.19 -38.61 2.67
N PRO A 368 -24.98 -38.90 3.98
CA PRO A 368 -24.90 -37.87 5.02
C PRO A 368 -23.72 -36.90 4.82
N SER A 369 -23.97 -35.59 4.92
CA SER A 369 -22.99 -34.51 4.63
C SER A 369 -22.01 -34.19 5.77
N ASP A 370 -22.30 -34.67 6.98
CA ASP A 370 -21.66 -34.35 8.25
C ASP A 370 -20.31 -35.09 8.49
N ARG A 371 -19.78 -35.81 7.49
CA ARG A 371 -18.53 -36.58 7.61
C ARG A 371 -17.28 -35.99 6.96
N TYR A 372 -17.39 -34.87 6.23
CA TYR A 372 -16.23 -34.19 5.64
C TYR A 372 -15.98 -32.87 6.36
N LYS A 373 -14.85 -32.78 7.07
CA LYS A 373 -14.39 -31.55 7.70
C LYS A 373 -14.15 -30.49 6.62
N HIS A 374 -14.70 -29.31 6.83
CA HIS A 374 -14.42 -28.09 6.08
C HIS A 374 -12.92 -27.90 5.89
N VAL A 375 -12.46 -27.90 4.64
CA VAL A 375 -11.13 -27.42 4.26
C VAL A 375 -11.36 -26.01 3.74
N SER A 376 -10.96 -25.00 4.52
CA SER A 376 -10.99 -23.60 4.07
C SER A 376 -9.90 -23.40 3.01
N PHE A 377 -10.29 -22.95 1.81
CA PHE A 377 -9.44 -22.88 0.62
C PHE A 377 -8.95 -21.46 0.28
N GLY A 378 -8.44 -20.69 1.26
CA GLY A 378 -7.91 -19.36 0.96
C GLY A 378 -6.66 -19.36 0.06
N LEU A 379 -5.70 -20.26 0.32
CA LEU A 379 -4.32 -20.11 -0.15
C LEU A 379 -4.04 -20.59 -1.60
N ALA A 380 -4.74 -21.61 -2.10
CA ALA A 380 -4.42 -22.25 -3.40
C ALA A 380 -5.10 -21.59 -4.60
N LYS A 381 -6.23 -20.90 -4.36
CA LYS A 381 -6.99 -20.14 -5.35
C LYS A 381 -6.17 -18.96 -5.88
N ASP A 382 -5.58 -18.26 -4.93
CA ASP A 382 -4.89 -16.98 -5.07
C ASP A 382 -3.56 -17.15 -5.87
N VAL A 383 -2.71 -18.09 -5.49
CA VAL A 383 -1.43 -18.39 -6.19
C VAL A 383 -1.62 -18.82 -7.65
N VAL A 384 -2.66 -19.62 -7.88
CA VAL A 384 -3.05 -20.11 -9.20
C VAL A 384 -3.58 -18.94 -10.03
N GLU A 385 -4.47 -18.11 -9.50
CA GLU A 385 -4.98 -16.91 -10.17
C GLU A 385 -3.86 -15.94 -10.58
N MET A 386 -2.83 -15.73 -9.74
CA MET A 386 -1.69 -14.86 -10.07
C MET A 386 -0.88 -15.34 -11.28
N VAL A 387 -0.42 -16.60 -11.23
CA VAL A 387 0.43 -17.19 -12.27
C VAL A 387 -0.33 -17.33 -13.58
N TYR A 388 -1.60 -17.74 -13.53
CA TYR A 388 -2.45 -17.89 -14.72
C TYR A 388 -2.88 -16.55 -15.32
N THR A 389 -3.01 -15.49 -14.54
CA THR A 389 -3.35 -14.16 -15.06
C THR A 389 -2.13 -13.43 -15.61
N ILE A 390 -0.93 -13.56 -15.01
CA ILE A 390 0.31 -13.09 -15.64
C ILE A 390 0.54 -13.79 -16.98
N LEU A 391 0.31 -15.11 -17.04
CA LEU A 391 0.30 -15.87 -18.30
C LEU A 391 -0.82 -15.39 -19.24
N GLY A 392 -2.03 -15.10 -18.74
CA GLY A 392 -3.11 -14.51 -19.52
C GLY A 392 -2.72 -13.18 -20.17
N ILE A 393 -2.23 -12.23 -19.39
CA ILE A 393 -1.78 -10.89 -19.82
C ILE A 393 -0.59 -10.99 -20.79
N LEU A 394 0.35 -11.94 -20.60
CA LEU A 394 1.43 -12.20 -21.57
C LEU A 394 0.91 -12.62 -22.95
N LEU A 395 -0.31 -13.16 -23.03
CA LEU A 395 -0.82 -13.87 -24.19
C LEU A 395 -2.05 -13.20 -24.85
N THR A 396 -2.74 -12.29 -24.16
CA THR A 396 -3.78 -11.37 -24.69
C THR A 396 -3.24 -10.27 -25.61
N SER A 397 -1.94 -10.07 -25.56
CA SER A 397 -1.37 -8.74 -25.65
C SER A 397 -0.77 -8.44 -27.03
N GLU A 398 -0.90 -9.44 -27.90
CA GLU A 398 -0.62 -9.40 -29.33
C GLU A 398 -1.89 -9.39 -30.19
N ILE A 399 -3.07 -9.39 -29.56
CA ILE A 399 -4.38 -9.39 -30.25
C ILE A 399 -5.01 -8.00 -30.28
N SER A 400 -4.59 -7.06 -29.43
CA SER A 400 -5.10 -5.68 -29.48
C SER A 400 -4.70 -5.00 -30.80
N SER A 401 -5.58 -5.10 -31.80
CA SER A 401 -5.71 -4.18 -32.92
C SER A 401 -6.77 -3.11 -32.66
N SER A 402 -7.26 -3.01 -31.43
CA SER A 402 -8.11 -1.91 -30.99
C SER A 402 -7.31 -0.63 -31.09
N LYS A 403 -7.89 0.38 -31.76
CA LYS A 403 -7.33 1.73 -31.76
C LYS A 403 -7.15 2.16 -30.32
N LEU A 404 -5.96 2.69 -30.02
CA LEU A 404 -5.67 3.35 -28.76
C LEU A 404 -6.81 4.36 -28.46
N PRO A 405 -7.31 4.44 -27.21
CA PRO A 405 -8.22 5.50 -26.81
C PRO A 405 -7.59 6.84 -27.21
N ALA A 406 -8.31 7.64 -28.00
CA ALA A 406 -7.75 8.79 -28.70
C ALA A 406 -7.61 10.05 -27.84
N ASP A 407 -7.80 9.95 -26.52
CA ASP A 407 -8.06 11.12 -25.68
C ASP A 407 -6.86 11.61 -24.87
N SER A 408 -5.75 10.85 -24.77
CA SER A 408 -4.47 11.33 -24.19
C SER A 408 -3.31 11.15 -25.18
N SER A 409 -2.51 12.20 -25.37
CA SER A 409 -1.36 12.21 -26.28
C SER A 409 -0.22 11.29 -25.86
N ASP A 410 -0.19 10.86 -24.59
CA ASP A 410 0.98 10.19 -24.01
C ASP A 410 0.91 8.67 -24.09
N VAL A 411 -0.24 8.13 -24.49
CA VAL A 411 -0.45 6.68 -24.58
C VAL A 411 0.51 6.08 -25.62
N GLY A 412 1.30 5.08 -25.21
CA GLY A 412 2.28 4.42 -26.07
C GLY A 412 3.65 5.11 -26.15
N LEU A 413 3.83 6.24 -25.47
CA LEU A 413 5.12 6.91 -25.37
C LEU A 413 5.97 6.31 -24.23
N ASN A 414 7.26 6.10 -24.49
CA ASN A 414 8.21 5.74 -23.43
C ASN A 414 8.54 6.95 -22.54
N THR A 415 9.23 6.74 -21.41
CA THR A 415 9.55 7.81 -20.45
C THR A 415 10.16 9.07 -21.09
N VAL A 416 11.15 8.91 -22.00
CA VAL A 416 11.80 10.04 -22.68
C VAL A 416 10.80 10.79 -23.54
N GLN A 417 9.99 10.05 -24.31
CA GLN A 417 8.98 10.63 -25.19
C GLN A 417 7.88 11.35 -24.42
N ILE A 418 7.47 10.85 -23.24
CA ILE A 418 6.48 11.53 -22.39
C ILE A 418 7.05 12.89 -21.93
N ILE A 419 8.29 12.92 -21.43
CA ILE A 419 8.95 14.14 -20.98
C ILE A 419 9.06 15.16 -22.12
N GLU A 420 9.53 14.73 -23.30
CA GLU A 420 9.64 15.58 -24.49
C GLU A 420 8.28 16.06 -25.00
N ASN A 421 7.24 15.22 -24.93
CA ASN A 421 5.89 15.56 -25.38
C ASN A 421 5.26 16.68 -24.54
N HIS A 422 5.62 16.76 -23.25
CA HIS A 422 5.24 17.85 -22.36
C HIS A 422 6.15 19.09 -22.44
N GLY A 423 7.15 19.08 -23.33
CA GLY A 423 8.00 20.24 -23.61
C GLY A 423 9.23 20.39 -22.70
N TYR A 424 9.51 19.41 -21.85
CA TYR A 424 10.72 19.38 -21.02
C TYR A 424 11.89 18.75 -21.80
N VAL A 425 13.11 19.14 -21.44
CA VAL A 425 14.33 18.49 -21.94
C VAL A 425 14.54 17.18 -21.19
N CYS A 426 14.81 16.10 -21.92
CA CYS A 426 15.21 14.82 -21.32
C CYS A 426 16.60 14.40 -21.81
N GLU A 427 17.52 14.10 -20.88
CA GLU A 427 18.80 13.47 -21.19
C GLU A 427 18.77 12.00 -20.75
N SER A 428 19.47 11.12 -21.47
CA SER A 428 19.67 9.72 -21.08
C SER A 428 21.15 9.45 -20.83
N HIS A 429 21.47 8.99 -19.62
CA HIS A 429 22.82 8.69 -19.18
C HIS A 429 22.99 7.18 -18.97
N TYR A 430 24.09 6.64 -19.50
CA TYR A 430 24.43 5.22 -19.38
C TYR A 430 25.49 5.03 -18.31
N ILE A 431 25.10 4.50 -17.16
CA ILE A 431 25.94 4.39 -15.96
C ILE A 431 26.36 2.94 -15.79
N THR A 432 27.67 2.68 -15.77
CA THR A 432 28.20 1.33 -15.53
C THR A 432 28.49 1.14 -14.04
N THR A 433 27.86 0.14 -13.45
CA THR A 433 28.04 -0.27 -12.06
C THR A 433 29.35 -1.04 -11.86
N GLU A 434 29.82 -1.14 -10.62
CA GLU A 434 31.08 -1.85 -10.29
C GLU A 434 31.06 -3.33 -10.71
N ASP A 435 29.89 -3.97 -10.66
CA ASP A 435 29.71 -5.36 -11.03
C ASP A 435 29.34 -5.57 -12.51
N GLY A 436 29.19 -4.48 -13.27
CA GLY A 436 29.20 -4.49 -14.74
C GLY A 436 27.84 -4.30 -15.42
N TYR A 437 26.76 -4.07 -14.68
CA TYR A 437 25.48 -3.65 -15.26
C TYR A 437 25.57 -2.22 -15.80
N ILE A 438 24.86 -1.97 -16.91
CA ILE A 438 24.76 -0.66 -17.54
C ILE A 438 23.32 -0.18 -17.41
N LEU A 439 23.12 0.84 -16.57
CA LEU A 439 21.83 1.43 -16.23
C LEU A 439 21.56 2.65 -17.10
N THR A 440 20.33 2.81 -17.58
CA THR A 440 19.90 4.05 -18.23
C THR A 440 19.19 4.93 -17.21
N VAL A 441 19.81 6.04 -16.81
CA VAL A 441 19.22 7.04 -15.92
C VAL A 441 18.72 8.22 -16.76
N HIS A 442 17.49 8.65 -16.53
CA HIS A 442 16.91 9.80 -17.23
C HIS A 442 17.14 11.07 -16.42
N ARG A 443 17.24 12.22 -17.09
CA ARG A 443 17.46 13.51 -16.44
C ARG A 443 16.58 14.59 -17.06
N ILE A 444 15.91 15.37 -16.21
CA ILE A 444 15.25 16.62 -16.56
C ILE A 444 16.10 17.75 -15.95
N PRO A 445 16.95 18.43 -16.74
CA PRO A 445 17.97 19.34 -16.20
C PRO A 445 17.43 20.66 -15.66
N HIS A 446 16.22 21.06 -16.08
CA HIS A 446 15.55 22.29 -15.67
C HIS A 446 14.05 22.27 -16.04
N GLY A 447 13.27 23.14 -15.40
CA GLY A 447 11.87 23.39 -15.73
C GLY A 447 11.64 24.01 -17.10
N ILE A 448 10.39 24.01 -17.56
CA ILE A 448 10.05 24.38 -18.95
C ILE A 448 10.27 25.87 -19.27
N ASN A 449 10.15 26.73 -18.26
CA ASN A 449 10.30 28.17 -18.38
C ASN A 449 11.73 28.66 -18.09
N ASP A 450 12.65 27.73 -17.86
CA ASP A 450 14.04 28.00 -17.49
C ASP A 450 14.96 27.81 -18.71
N ASP A 451 15.95 28.69 -18.86
CA ASP A 451 16.93 28.65 -19.96
C ASP A 451 18.07 27.64 -19.74
N GLY A 452 18.07 26.95 -18.59
CA GLY A 452 19.02 25.89 -18.26
C GLY A 452 20.40 26.40 -17.86
N THR A 453 20.59 27.72 -17.70
CA THR A 453 21.93 28.29 -17.44
C THR A 453 22.33 28.33 -15.96
N THR A 454 21.36 28.29 -15.04
CA THR A 454 21.58 28.30 -13.58
C THR A 454 22.02 26.93 -13.06
N LYS A 455 22.95 26.88 -12.08
CA LYS A 455 23.29 25.63 -11.39
C LYS A 455 22.14 25.26 -10.44
N ARG A 456 21.67 24.02 -10.51
CA ARG A 456 20.52 23.52 -9.72
C ARG A 456 20.93 22.36 -8.82
N PRO A 457 20.35 22.22 -7.62
CA PRO A 457 20.60 21.07 -6.77
C PRO A 457 20.06 19.78 -7.41
N ALA A 458 20.85 18.70 -7.34
CA ALA A 458 20.42 17.40 -7.85
C ALA A 458 19.37 16.72 -6.94
N ALA A 459 18.31 16.18 -7.54
CA ALA A 459 17.35 15.28 -6.90
C ALA A 459 17.34 13.93 -7.64
N PHE A 460 17.60 12.82 -6.96
CA PHE A 460 17.61 11.48 -7.52
C PHE A 460 16.40 10.67 -7.06
N LEU A 461 15.56 10.27 -8.01
CA LEU A 461 14.29 9.58 -7.80
C LEU A 461 14.42 8.11 -8.19
N MET A 462 14.08 7.19 -7.28
CA MET A 462 14.20 5.75 -7.48
C MET A 462 12.85 5.03 -7.32
N HIS A 463 12.46 4.26 -8.33
CA HIS A 463 11.14 3.64 -8.43
C HIS A 463 10.96 2.37 -7.56
N GLY A 464 9.73 1.89 -7.45
CA GLY A 464 9.35 0.67 -6.72
C GLY A 464 9.62 -0.66 -7.44
N LEU A 465 9.21 -1.77 -6.81
CA LEU A 465 9.33 -3.11 -7.40
C LEU A 465 8.48 -3.20 -8.68
N THR A 466 9.00 -3.88 -9.72
CA THR A 466 8.35 -3.99 -11.04
C THR A 466 7.96 -2.68 -11.68
N SER A 467 8.81 -1.66 -11.51
CA SER A 467 8.56 -0.36 -12.10
C SER A 467 9.77 0.23 -12.84
N SER A 468 9.67 1.50 -13.25
CA SER A 468 10.69 2.24 -13.98
C SER A 468 10.62 3.73 -13.69
N SER A 469 11.53 4.50 -14.29
CA SER A 469 11.50 5.97 -14.25
C SER A 469 10.19 6.60 -14.74
N ALA A 470 9.31 5.85 -15.41
CA ALA A 470 7.99 6.34 -15.83
C ALA A 470 7.04 6.69 -14.68
N ASP A 471 7.18 6.09 -13.49
CA ASP A 471 6.31 6.38 -12.33
C ASP A 471 6.25 7.86 -12.01
N TYR A 472 7.39 8.54 -12.15
CA TYR A 472 7.55 9.93 -11.78
C TYR A 472 7.22 10.91 -12.91
N VAL A 473 6.63 10.45 -14.02
CA VAL A 473 6.23 11.30 -15.17
C VAL A 473 4.88 10.94 -15.79
N ASN A 474 4.32 9.76 -15.50
CA ASN A 474 3.10 9.25 -16.14
C ASN A 474 1.86 10.15 -15.91
N MET A 475 1.82 10.94 -14.84
CA MET A 475 0.66 11.75 -14.46
C MET A 475 0.67 13.17 -15.06
N GLY A 476 1.68 13.50 -15.88
CA GLY A 476 1.85 14.81 -16.51
C GLY A 476 2.44 15.89 -15.58
N PRO A 477 2.69 17.11 -16.09
CA PRO A 477 3.42 18.18 -15.40
C PRO A 477 2.80 18.69 -14.11
N GLU A 478 1.46 18.73 -14.04
CA GLU A 478 0.74 19.24 -12.87
C GLU A 478 0.78 18.31 -11.66
N ARG A 479 1.12 17.03 -11.87
CA ARG A 479 0.99 15.99 -10.83
C ARG A 479 2.21 15.12 -10.63
N SER A 480 3.11 14.99 -11.61
CA SER A 480 4.25 14.08 -11.48
C SER A 480 5.45 14.77 -10.85
N LEU A 481 6.03 14.13 -9.84
CA LEU A 481 7.10 14.70 -9.02
C LEU A 481 8.29 15.21 -9.84
N SER A 482 8.65 14.55 -10.94
CA SER A 482 9.81 14.97 -11.74
C SER A 482 9.64 16.35 -12.37
N TYR A 483 8.42 16.67 -12.84
CA TYR A 483 8.13 17.97 -13.44
C TYR A 483 8.02 19.05 -12.38
N LEU A 484 7.32 18.74 -11.28
CA LEU A 484 7.18 19.65 -10.14
C LEU A 484 8.54 20.05 -9.57
N LEU A 485 9.45 19.09 -9.39
CA LEU A 485 10.83 19.37 -8.95
C LEU A 485 11.62 20.16 -10.00
N ALA A 486 11.50 19.82 -11.29
CA ALA A 486 12.21 20.55 -12.34
C ALA A 486 11.76 22.02 -12.39
N ASP A 487 10.45 22.28 -12.29
CA ASP A 487 9.88 23.63 -12.26
C ASP A 487 10.17 24.37 -10.95
N ALA A 488 10.33 23.66 -9.84
CA ALA A 488 10.83 24.19 -8.57
C ALA A 488 12.36 24.45 -8.58
N GLY A 489 13.04 24.26 -9.71
CA GLY A 489 14.45 24.61 -9.87
C GLY A 489 15.44 23.52 -9.46
N TYR A 490 15.02 22.25 -9.41
CA TYR A 490 15.93 21.11 -9.20
C TYR A 490 16.46 20.54 -10.52
N ASP A 491 17.65 19.95 -10.46
CA ASP A 491 18.16 19.08 -11.52
C ASP A 491 17.72 17.64 -11.22
N VAL A 492 16.74 17.15 -11.97
CA VAL A 492 16.01 15.93 -11.63
C VAL A 492 16.59 14.73 -12.36
N TRP A 493 17.00 13.73 -11.61
CA TRP A 493 17.57 12.47 -12.10
C TRP A 493 16.65 11.31 -11.71
N ILE A 494 16.22 10.51 -12.68
CA ILE A 494 15.25 9.44 -12.48
C ILE A 494 15.91 8.10 -12.79
N GLY A 495 16.17 7.34 -11.74
CA GLY A 495 16.87 6.07 -11.77
C GLY A 495 16.06 4.93 -12.38
N ASN A 496 16.78 3.93 -12.90
CA ASN A 496 16.23 2.66 -13.31
C ASN A 496 17.07 1.52 -12.72
N ALA A 497 16.40 0.60 -12.03
CA ALA A 497 17.06 -0.58 -11.47
C ALA A 497 17.52 -1.56 -12.57
N ARG A 498 18.64 -2.25 -12.32
CA ARG A 498 19.08 -3.40 -13.13
C ARG A 498 17.94 -4.41 -13.35
N GLY A 499 17.89 -4.99 -14.55
CA GLY A 499 16.89 -5.97 -14.97
C GLY A 499 15.53 -5.41 -15.41
N ASN A 500 15.20 -4.15 -15.06
CA ASN A 500 14.01 -3.49 -15.61
C ASN A 500 14.21 -3.16 -17.10
N ALA A 501 13.19 -2.56 -17.77
CA ALA A 501 13.25 -2.25 -19.21
C ALA A 501 14.47 -1.41 -19.66
N TRP A 502 15.07 -0.63 -18.75
CA TRP A 502 16.14 0.33 -18.99
C TRP A 502 17.50 -0.11 -18.41
N GLY A 503 17.55 -1.25 -17.72
CA GLY A 503 18.74 -1.82 -17.06
C GLY A 503 19.11 -3.22 -17.54
N ARG A 504 18.93 -3.53 -18.84
CA ARG A 504 19.11 -4.89 -19.42
C ARG A 504 20.49 -5.16 -20.03
N ASN A 505 21.44 -4.25 -19.88
CA ASN A 505 22.77 -4.37 -20.47
C ASN A 505 23.82 -4.70 -19.41
N HIS A 506 24.81 -5.51 -19.78
CA HIS A 506 25.99 -5.81 -18.97
C HIS A 506 27.24 -5.72 -19.84
N THR A 507 28.38 -5.41 -19.22
CA THR A 507 29.68 -5.36 -19.91
C THR A 507 30.16 -6.73 -20.43
N THR A 508 29.60 -7.82 -19.92
CA THR A 508 30.07 -9.20 -20.15
C THR A 508 28.97 -10.26 -20.28
N LEU A 509 27.82 -10.11 -19.61
CA LEU A 509 26.75 -11.10 -19.56
C LEU A 509 25.66 -10.78 -20.58
N ASP A 510 25.18 -11.79 -21.29
CA ASP A 510 23.99 -11.66 -22.14
C ASP A 510 22.73 -12.00 -21.35
N VAL A 511 21.72 -11.13 -21.42
CA VAL A 511 20.47 -11.27 -20.66
C VAL A 511 19.70 -12.58 -20.95
N THR A 512 19.95 -13.21 -22.11
CA THR A 512 19.29 -14.47 -22.50
C THR A 512 20.23 -15.66 -22.34
N ALA A 513 21.45 -15.57 -22.87
CA ALA A 513 22.40 -16.69 -22.86
C ALA A 513 22.94 -16.98 -21.45
N ASP A 514 23.10 -15.93 -20.63
CA ASP A 514 23.64 -15.97 -19.26
C ASP A 514 22.56 -15.56 -18.24
N ALA A 515 21.29 -15.85 -18.54
CA ALA A 515 20.13 -15.38 -17.75
C ALA A 515 20.21 -15.76 -16.26
N GLU A 516 20.78 -16.92 -15.93
CA GLU A 516 20.97 -17.34 -14.53
C GLU A 516 21.88 -16.38 -13.77
N GLN A 517 23.00 -15.97 -14.38
CA GLN A 517 23.96 -15.04 -13.78
C GLN A 517 23.48 -13.59 -13.86
N PHE A 518 22.85 -13.21 -14.98
CA PHE A 518 22.34 -11.86 -15.22
C PHE A 518 21.19 -11.49 -14.26
N PHE A 519 20.40 -12.46 -13.78
CA PHE A 519 19.31 -12.19 -12.85
C PHE A 519 19.61 -12.63 -11.41
N ASP A 520 20.86 -12.98 -11.10
CA ASP A 520 21.28 -13.38 -9.75
C ASP A 520 21.48 -12.18 -8.80
N PHE A 521 20.57 -11.21 -8.83
CA PHE A 521 20.59 -10.03 -7.97
C PHE A 521 19.23 -9.83 -7.26
N SER A 522 19.25 -9.12 -6.15
CA SER A 522 18.08 -8.70 -5.39
C SER A 522 18.10 -7.17 -5.22
N TRP A 523 17.20 -6.63 -4.41
CA TRP A 523 17.25 -5.22 -4.01
C TRP A 523 18.52 -4.86 -3.22
N HIS A 524 19.27 -5.84 -2.71
CA HIS A 524 20.58 -5.59 -2.11
C HIS A 524 21.56 -4.99 -3.13
N GLU A 525 21.73 -5.64 -4.28
CA GLU A 525 22.64 -5.17 -5.32
C GLU A 525 22.15 -3.86 -5.96
N ILE A 526 20.83 -3.63 -6.03
CA ILE A 526 20.27 -2.36 -6.47
C ILE A 526 20.73 -1.22 -5.54
N GLY A 527 20.59 -1.39 -4.22
CA GLY A 527 21.09 -0.40 -3.26
C GLY A 527 22.61 -0.25 -3.30
N TYR A 528 23.33 -1.37 -3.22
CA TYR A 528 24.78 -1.40 -3.05
C TYR A 528 25.55 -0.90 -4.29
N TYR A 529 25.08 -1.24 -5.50
CA TYR A 529 25.75 -0.93 -6.76
C TYR A 529 25.00 0.10 -7.61
N ASP A 530 23.71 -0.08 -7.85
CA ASP A 530 22.98 0.77 -8.81
C ASP A 530 22.83 2.20 -8.29
N VAL A 531 22.30 2.33 -7.08
CA VAL A 531 22.09 3.63 -6.44
C VAL A 531 23.44 4.31 -6.17
N ALA A 532 24.43 3.56 -5.67
CA ALA A 532 25.78 4.06 -5.44
C ALA A 532 26.42 4.64 -6.72
N ALA A 533 26.44 3.87 -7.81
CA ALA A 533 27.03 4.29 -9.08
C ALA A 533 26.28 5.48 -9.70
N SER A 534 24.95 5.51 -9.54
CA SER A 534 24.13 6.63 -10.01
C SER A 534 24.43 7.91 -9.24
N ILE A 535 24.47 7.86 -7.90
CA ILE A 535 24.83 9.01 -7.06
C ILE A 535 26.22 9.54 -7.43
N ASP A 536 27.22 8.66 -7.53
CA ASP A 536 28.58 9.08 -7.87
C ASP A 536 28.65 9.73 -9.24
N TYR A 537 27.96 9.18 -10.23
CA TYR A 537 27.90 9.77 -11.56
C TYR A 537 27.27 11.17 -11.54
N ILE A 538 26.13 11.32 -10.85
CA ILE A 538 25.39 12.57 -10.74
C ILE A 538 26.23 13.64 -10.04
N LEU A 539 26.79 13.33 -8.88
CA LEU A 539 27.62 14.27 -8.11
C LEU A 539 28.87 14.69 -8.88
N ASN A 540 29.52 13.75 -9.58
CA ASN A 540 30.68 14.05 -10.42
C ASN A 540 30.31 14.94 -11.62
N LEU A 541 29.16 14.73 -12.24
CA LEU A 541 28.72 15.53 -13.39
C LEU A 541 28.30 16.95 -12.95
N ASN A 542 27.55 17.06 -11.85
CA ASN A 542 27.05 18.34 -11.33
C ASN A 542 28.10 19.13 -10.56
N GLY A 543 29.17 18.48 -10.10
CA GLY A 543 30.14 19.07 -9.19
C GLY A 543 29.49 19.49 -7.86
N ASP A 544 28.63 18.62 -7.32
CA ASP A 544 28.00 18.75 -6.00
C ASP A 544 28.59 17.69 -5.06
N ASP A 545 28.64 17.99 -3.76
CA ASP A 545 29.11 17.04 -2.75
C ASP A 545 27.98 16.12 -2.23
N SER A 546 26.73 16.56 -2.37
CA SER A 546 25.53 15.84 -1.93
C SER A 546 24.29 16.17 -2.77
N LEU A 547 23.31 15.26 -2.78
CA LEU A 547 22.04 15.38 -3.52
C LEU A 547 20.82 15.00 -2.66
N TYR A 548 19.61 15.32 -3.11
CA TYR A 548 18.36 14.84 -2.50
C TYR A 548 18.00 13.47 -3.04
N TYR A 549 17.60 12.54 -2.17
CA TYR A 549 17.15 11.22 -2.59
C TYR A 549 15.65 11.08 -2.37
N VAL A 550 14.92 10.56 -3.36
CA VAL A 550 13.51 10.20 -3.22
C VAL A 550 13.33 8.75 -3.65
N GLY A 551 12.77 7.91 -2.78
CA GLY A 551 12.47 6.52 -3.09
C GLY A 551 10.99 6.22 -2.88
N HIS A 552 10.41 5.39 -3.75
CA HIS A 552 9.09 4.79 -3.55
C HIS A 552 9.24 3.27 -3.41
N SER A 553 8.55 2.65 -2.44
CA SER A 553 8.50 1.19 -2.30
C SER A 553 9.91 0.58 -2.28
N GLN A 554 10.28 -0.34 -3.19
CA GLN A 554 11.65 -0.88 -3.29
C GLN A 554 12.75 0.18 -3.47
N GLY A 555 12.46 1.34 -4.04
CA GLY A 555 13.40 2.46 -4.08
C GLY A 555 13.85 2.86 -2.68
N THR A 556 12.95 2.88 -1.71
CA THR A 556 13.30 3.12 -0.30
C THR A 556 14.21 2.03 0.26
N THR A 557 13.93 0.76 -0.05
CA THR A 557 14.71 -0.40 0.36
C THR A 557 16.13 -0.30 -0.17
N ALA A 558 16.29 0.12 -1.43
CA ALA A 558 17.59 0.32 -2.06
C ALA A 558 18.41 1.40 -1.33
N PHE A 559 17.77 2.51 -0.93
CA PHE A 559 18.42 3.53 -0.10
C PHE A 559 18.84 2.99 1.27
N LEU A 560 17.94 2.31 1.98
CA LEU A 560 18.23 1.75 3.30
C LEU A 560 19.37 0.72 3.23
N VAL A 561 19.45 -0.08 2.17
CA VAL A 561 20.62 -0.94 1.91
C VAL A 561 21.88 -0.11 1.71
N LEU A 562 21.86 0.88 0.82
CA LEU A 562 23.02 1.70 0.53
C LEU A 562 23.56 2.35 1.82
N ALA A 563 22.71 3.04 2.55
CA ALA A 563 23.08 3.82 3.74
C ALA A 563 23.62 2.93 4.89
N THR A 564 23.18 1.67 4.98
CA THR A 564 23.65 0.74 6.02
C THR A 564 24.90 -0.03 5.63
N THR A 565 25.06 -0.37 4.35
CA THR A 565 26.17 -1.20 3.86
C THR A 565 27.34 -0.41 3.32
N ARG A 566 27.10 0.83 2.89
CA ARG A 566 28.10 1.80 2.44
C ARG A 566 27.90 3.13 3.17
N PRO A 567 28.19 3.18 4.48
CA PRO A 567 27.87 4.36 5.28
C PRO A 567 28.51 5.66 4.78
N GLU A 568 29.57 5.59 3.98
CA GLU A 568 30.17 6.75 3.30
C GLU A 568 29.24 7.49 2.34
N TYR A 569 28.13 6.86 1.90
CA TYR A 569 27.11 7.53 1.10
C TYR A 569 26.12 8.34 1.92
N ASN A 570 26.05 8.17 3.25
CA ASN A 570 25.17 9.00 4.08
C ASN A 570 25.56 10.49 3.97
N ASP A 571 26.86 10.79 3.89
CA ASP A 571 27.37 12.16 3.75
C ASP A 571 27.06 12.79 2.37
N LYS A 572 26.68 11.96 1.39
CA LYS A 572 26.32 12.37 0.02
C LYS A 572 24.83 12.67 -0.13
N ILE A 573 24.06 12.60 0.95
CA ILE A 573 22.59 12.68 0.93
C ILE A 573 22.14 13.82 1.83
N ARG A 574 21.47 14.82 1.26
CA ARG A 574 20.95 15.98 1.99
C ARG A 574 19.74 15.59 2.84
N VAL A 575 18.81 14.89 2.22
CA VAL A 575 17.70 14.18 2.86
C VAL A 575 17.31 13.02 1.96
N ALA A 576 16.85 11.93 2.56
CA ALA A 576 16.22 10.83 1.87
C ALA A 576 14.73 10.80 2.18
N SER A 577 13.90 11.13 1.20
CA SER A 577 12.44 11.07 1.26
C SER A 577 11.97 9.67 0.84
N LEU A 578 11.49 8.89 1.79
CA LEU A 578 11.09 7.49 1.62
C LEU A 578 9.57 7.35 1.63
N MET A 579 8.97 7.18 0.46
CA MET A 579 7.55 6.93 0.29
C MET A 579 7.24 5.43 0.35
N ALA A 580 6.39 5.02 1.28
CA ALA A 580 6.02 3.63 1.59
C ALA A 580 7.26 2.73 1.80
N PRO A 581 8.01 2.89 2.91
CA PRO A 581 9.30 2.22 3.08
C PRO A 581 9.20 0.70 3.26
N ALA A 582 9.49 -0.06 2.20
CA ALA A 582 9.37 -1.51 2.18
C ALA A 582 10.63 -2.23 2.72
N ALA A 583 10.87 -2.16 4.04
CA ALA A 583 12.02 -2.82 4.68
C ALA A 583 11.63 -3.91 5.68
N ILE A 584 10.94 -3.54 6.75
CA ILE A 584 10.36 -4.47 7.72
C ILE A 584 8.94 -4.78 7.23
N LEU A 585 8.56 -6.06 7.18
CA LEU A 585 7.26 -6.52 6.66
C LEU A 585 6.69 -7.66 7.53
N GLU A 586 6.51 -7.38 8.83
CA GLU A 586 6.06 -8.33 9.85
C GLU A 586 4.54 -8.35 10.05
N HIS A 587 3.87 -7.20 9.96
CA HIS A 587 2.45 -7.00 10.30
C HIS A 587 1.54 -7.10 9.07
N ARG A 588 1.39 -8.32 8.56
CA ARG A 588 0.67 -8.70 7.33
C ARG A 588 -0.72 -8.05 7.10
N PRO A 589 -0.91 -7.22 6.06
CA PRO A 589 -2.19 -6.89 5.46
C PRO A 589 -2.43 -7.76 4.20
N PHE A 590 -3.68 -7.97 3.83
CA PHE A 590 -4.12 -8.88 2.78
C PHE A 590 -3.49 -8.56 1.40
N ASN A 591 -2.54 -9.37 0.93
CA ASN A 591 -2.25 -9.49 -0.50
C ASN A 591 -1.75 -10.89 -0.93
N LEU A 592 -1.98 -11.19 -2.20
CA LEU A 592 -1.69 -12.42 -2.94
C LEU A 592 -0.21 -12.86 -2.90
N VAL A 593 0.69 -11.87 -2.85
CA VAL A 593 2.14 -12.05 -2.92
C VAL A 593 2.71 -12.46 -1.57
N GLN A 594 2.13 -12.02 -0.45
CA GLN A 594 2.59 -12.35 0.91
C GLN A 594 2.24 -13.78 1.35
N ASP A 595 1.14 -14.36 0.86
CA ASP A 595 0.76 -15.75 1.19
C ASP A 595 1.66 -16.80 0.50
N LEU A 596 2.23 -16.44 -0.66
CA LEU A 596 3.31 -17.18 -1.32
C LEU A 596 4.59 -17.23 -0.49
N CYS A 597 4.86 -16.20 0.32
CA CYS A 597 6.10 -16.06 1.09
C CYS A 597 6.28 -17.15 2.15
N LYS A 598 5.19 -17.77 2.64
CA LYS A 598 5.22 -18.95 3.54
C LYS A 598 5.97 -20.14 2.93
N TYR A 599 6.03 -20.21 1.60
CA TYR A 599 6.66 -21.28 0.84
C TYR A 599 7.82 -20.79 -0.02
N ILE A 600 8.38 -19.62 0.27
CA ILE A 600 9.34 -18.94 -0.60
C ILE A 600 10.56 -19.80 -0.93
N ASP A 601 11.09 -20.57 0.02
CA ASP A 601 12.21 -21.51 -0.20
C ASP A 601 11.88 -22.57 -1.25
N LYS A 602 10.62 -23.02 -1.30
CA LYS A 602 10.14 -24.03 -2.25
C LYS A 602 9.86 -23.42 -3.62
N VAL A 603 9.33 -22.19 -3.63
CA VAL A 603 9.12 -21.41 -4.84
C VAL A 603 10.47 -21.13 -5.52
N GLU A 604 11.48 -20.69 -4.77
CA GLU A 604 12.84 -20.48 -5.27
C GLU A 604 13.43 -21.76 -5.89
N LEU A 605 13.28 -22.91 -5.22
CA LEU A 605 13.80 -24.19 -5.72
C LEU A 605 13.11 -24.63 -7.03
N LEU A 606 11.81 -24.37 -7.16
CA LEU A 606 11.06 -24.61 -8.40
C LEU A 606 11.52 -23.65 -9.51
N LEU A 607 11.64 -22.36 -9.22
CA LEU A 607 12.10 -21.34 -10.18
C LEU A 607 13.49 -21.67 -10.72
N LYS A 608 14.44 -22.05 -9.85
CA LYS A 608 15.77 -22.53 -10.27
C LYS A 608 15.69 -23.80 -11.11
N ARG A 609 14.85 -24.77 -10.73
CA ARG A 609 14.67 -26.02 -11.48
C ARG A 609 14.11 -25.79 -12.89
N TYR A 610 13.19 -24.84 -13.04
CA TYR A 610 12.57 -24.51 -14.32
C TYR A 610 13.27 -23.36 -15.07
N LYS A 611 14.38 -22.85 -14.53
CA LYS A 611 15.18 -21.75 -15.11
C LYS A 611 14.38 -20.47 -15.33
N ILE A 612 13.53 -20.12 -14.38
CA ILE A 612 12.71 -18.90 -14.39
C ILE A 612 13.42 -17.88 -13.49
N TYR A 613 14.03 -16.86 -14.11
CA TYR A 613 14.87 -15.89 -13.40
C TYR A 613 14.30 -14.46 -13.38
N GLU A 614 13.28 -14.16 -14.21
CA GLU A 614 12.61 -12.84 -14.24
C GLU A 614 11.09 -12.97 -14.34
N ILE A 615 10.37 -11.90 -13.99
CA ILE A 615 8.97 -11.68 -14.37
C ILE A 615 8.98 -10.76 -15.59
N PRO A 616 8.75 -11.29 -16.81
CA PRO A 616 8.83 -10.48 -18.01
C PRO A 616 7.54 -9.68 -18.23
N PHE A 617 7.65 -8.36 -18.33
CA PHE A 617 6.55 -7.49 -18.77
C PHE A 617 6.79 -7.01 -20.20
N THR A 618 6.39 -7.85 -21.14
CA THR A 618 6.61 -7.65 -22.57
C THR A 618 5.87 -6.42 -23.10
N GLU A 619 6.35 -5.88 -24.21
CA GLU A 619 5.68 -4.79 -24.95
C GLU A 619 4.21 -5.13 -25.24
N SER A 620 3.96 -6.41 -25.52
CA SER A 620 2.62 -6.93 -25.70
C SER A 620 1.77 -6.65 -24.44
N ILE A 621 2.18 -7.10 -23.24
CA ILE A 621 1.44 -6.88 -21.97
C ILE A 621 1.04 -5.42 -21.80
N ARG A 622 2.00 -4.51 -22.02
CA ARG A 622 1.77 -3.06 -21.90
C ARG A 622 0.68 -2.62 -22.87
N LYS A 623 0.77 -3.03 -24.13
CA LYS A 623 -0.26 -2.77 -25.14
C LYS A 623 -1.64 -3.31 -24.77
N TRP A 624 -1.70 -4.46 -24.12
CA TRP A 624 -2.96 -4.97 -23.60
C TRP A 624 -3.52 -4.08 -22.51
N GLY A 625 -2.72 -3.72 -21.51
CA GLY A 625 -3.11 -2.84 -20.43
C GLY A 625 -3.60 -1.48 -20.95
N MET A 626 -2.86 -0.88 -21.89
CA MET A 626 -3.21 0.38 -22.57
C MET A 626 -4.61 0.36 -23.18
N THR A 627 -5.06 -0.81 -23.65
CA THR A 627 -6.31 -0.90 -24.42
C THR A 627 -7.49 -1.45 -23.63
N ASN A 628 -7.22 -2.31 -22.64
CA ASN A 628 -8.28 -3.09 -21.97
C ASN A 628 -8.56 -2.59 -20.55
N CYS A 629 -7.63 -1.89 -19.90
CA CYS A 629 -7.86 -1.41 -18.54
C CYS A 629 -8.81 -0.22 -18.42
N VAL A 630 -9.29 0.31 -19.54
CA VAL A 630 -10.41 1.27 -19.61
C VAL A 630 -11.77 0.59 -19.77
N ASN A 631 -11.81 -0.73 -20.00
CA ASN A 631 -13.05 -1.47 -20.13
C ASN A 631 -13.42 -2.09 -18.78
N PRO A 632 -14.61 -1.77 -18.22
CA PRO A 632 -15.09 -2.32 -16.95
C PRO A 632 -15.10 -3.85 -16.91
N ASP A 633 -15.25 -4.53 -18.06
CA ASP A 633 -15.24 -5.99 -18.16
C ASP A 633 -13.86 -6.60 -17.79
N TYR A 634 -12.79 -5.81 -17.80
CA TYR A 634 -11.41 -6.23 -17.49
C TYR A 634 -10.86 -5.56 -16.22
N PHE A 635 -11.72 -4.91 -15.42
CA PHE A 635 -11.33 -4.19 -14.21
C PHE A 635 -10.55 -5.08 -13.23
N ASP A 636 -11.03 -6.29 -12.95
CA ASP A 636 -10.36 -7.25 -12.05
C ASP A 636 -8.97 -7.68 -12.57
N THR A 637 -8.84 -7.84 -13.88
CA THR A 637 -7.55 -8.15 -14.53
C THR A 637 -6.54 -7.03 -14.35
N CYS A 638 -7.01 -5.80 -14.48
CA CYS A 638 -6.18 -4.62 -14.37
C CYS A 638 -5.82 -4.34 -12.91
N ASN A 639 -6.75 -4.55 -11.97
CA ASN A 639 -6.44 -4.57 -10.55
C ASN A 639 -5.34 -5.57 -10.22
N LEU A 640 -5.37 -6.77 -10.80
CA LEU A 640 -4.31 -7.73 -10.57
C LEU A 640 -2.97 -7.28 -11.17
N LEU A 641 -2.98 -6.69 -12.37
CA LEU A 641 -1.79 -6.17 -13.02
C LEU A 641 -1.15 -5.03 -12.21
N PHE A 642 -1.97 -4.15 -11.61
CA PHE A 642 -1.55 -3.13 -10.66
C PHE A 642 -1.15 -3.69 -9.29
N SER A 643 -1.71 -4.83 -8.87
CA SER A 643 -1.32 -5.47 -7.60
C SER A 643 0.14 -5.93 -7.59
N LEU A 644 0.73 -6.17 -8.77
CA LEU A 644 2.15 -6.55 -8.90
C LEU A 644 3.11 -5.41 -8.57
N ILE A 645 2.68 -4.16 -8.79
CA ILE A 645 3.38 -2.94 -8.34
C ILE A 645 2.86 -2.45 -6.98
N GLY A 646 2.00 -3.24 -6.33
CA GLY A 646 1.63 -3.07 -4.93
C GLY A 646 0.27 -2.42 -4.66
N GLY A 647 -0.60 -2.20 -5.64
CA GLY A 647 -1.87 -1.50 -5.39
C GLY A 647 -3.08 -2.06 -6.12
N THR A 648 -4.26 -1.61 -5.71
CA THR A 648 -5.53 -1.81 -6.42
C THR A 648 -5.98 -0.49 -7.05
N ILE A 649 -6.60 -0.54 -8.22
CA ILE A 649 -7.20 0.62 -8.86
C ILE A 649 -8.46 0.98 -8.05
N ASP A 650 -8.41 2.11 -7.35
CA ASP A 650 -9.58 2.72 -6.71
C ASP A 650 -10.06 3.90 -7.55
N GLU A 651 -11.27 3.82 -8.11
CA GLU A 651 -11.85 4.90 -8.93
C GLU A 651 -12.00 6.23 -8.17
N LYS A 652 -11.92 6.23 -6.83
CA LYS A 652 -11.94 7.46 -6.03
C LYS A 652 -10.58 8.12 -5.88
N GLU A 653 -9.49 7.39 -6.11
CA GLU A 653 -8.11 7.86 -5.92
C GLU A 653 -7.38 8.06 -7.26
N PHE A 654 -7.78 7.30 -8.28
CA PHE A 654 -7.11 7.25 -9.58
C PHE A 654 -7.95 7.94 -10.66
N ASP A 655 -7.29 8.76 -11.46
CA ASP A 655 -7.87 9.19 -12.73
C ASP A 655 -7.87 7.99 -13.69
N THR A 656 -9.04 7.36 -13.84
CA THR A 656 -9.23 6.22 -14.73
C THR A 656 -8.85 6.51 -16.19
N ALA A 657 -8.82 7.78 -16.61
CA ALA A 657 -8.34 8.18 -17.94
C ALA A 657 -6.82 8.07 -18.09
N MET A 658 -6.07 8.06 -16.99
CA MET A 658 -4.60 7.91 -16.98
C MET A 658 -4.14 6.46 -16.97
N ILE A 659 -5.04 5.50 -16.72
CA ILE A 659 -4.73 4.07 -16.71
C ILE A 659 -4.03 3.61 -18.00
N PRO A 660 -4.46 4.00 -19.22
CA PRO A 660 -3.72 3.69 -20.44
C PRO A 660 -2.30 4.24 -20.48
N VAL A 661 -2.08 5.45 -19.96
CA VAL A 661 -0.74 6.06 -19.90
C VAL A 661 0.14 5.28 -18.93
N ILE A 662 -0.36 4.99 -17.73
CA ILE A 662 0.35 4.17 -16.73
C ILE A 662 0.70 2.80 -17.29
N ALA A 663 -0.27 2.12 -17.92
CA ALA A 663 -0.10 0.81 -18.54
C ALA A 663 0.89 0.78 -19.72
N THR A 664 1.29 1.95 -20.25
CA THR A 664 2.33 2.04 -21.27
C THR A 664 3.70 1.64 -20.71
N ASN A 665 3.97 1.95 -19.44
CA ASN A 665 5.31 1.86 -18.86
C ASN A 665 5.37 1.11 -17.51
N ALA A 666 4.23 0.84 -16.87
CA ALA A 666 4.11 0.06 -15.66
C ALA A 666 3.07 -1.06 -15.82
N PRO A 667 3.31 -2.27 -15.29
CA PRO A 667 4.54 -2.75 -14.65
C PRO A 667 5.69 -2.96 -15.65
N SER A 668 6.91 -2.87 -15.13
CA SER A 668 8.18 -3.12 -15.81
C SER A 668 8.82 -4.41 -15.29
N ASN A 669 9.78 -4.98 -16.04
CA ASN A 669 10.45 -6.24 -15.68
C ASN A 669 11.14 -6.17 -14.30
N ALA A 670 11.17 -7.30 -13.60
CA ALA A 670 11.96 -7.45 -12.38
C ALA A 670 12.57 -8.86 -12.28
N GLY A 671 13.72 -8.94 -11.61
CA GLY A 671 14.39 -10.20 -11.30
C GLY A 671 13.63 -10.97 -10.23
N MET A 672 13.49 -12.28 -10.42
CA MET A 672 12.70 -13.14 -9.53
C MET A 672 13.31 -13.23 -8.12
N LYS A 673 14.64 -13.12 -8.01
CA LYS A 673 15.35 -13.14 -6.74
C LYS A 673 14.99 -11.94 -5.84
N GLN A 674 14.49 -10.83 -6.39
CA GLN A 674 13.95 -9.71 -5.60
C GLN A 674 12.70 -10.12 -4.81
N TYR A 675 11.76 -10.83 -5.45
CA TYR A 675 10.56 -11.36 -4.82
C TYR A 675 10.89 -12.43 -3.78
N VAL A 676 11.84 -13.30 -4.09
CA VAL A 676 12.34 -14.30 -3.14
C VAL A 676 12.92 -13.62 -1.91
N HIS A 677 13.71 -12.57 -2.09
CA HIS A 677 14.33 -11.85 -0.98
C HIS A 677 13.29 -11.15 -0.09
N TYR A 678 12.28 -10.49 -0.66
CA TYR A 678 11.16 -9.97 0.15
C TYR A 678 10.39 -11.08 0.87
N GLY A 679 10.17 -12.21 0.22
CA GLY A 679 9.51 -13.35 0.86
C GLY A 679 10.30 -13.94 2.01
N GLN A 680 11.65 -13.87 1.99
CA GLN A 680 12.49 -14.22 3.13
C GLN A 680 12.25 -13.26 4.30
N GLN A 681 12.17 -11.95 4.06
CA GLN A 681 11.90 -10.95 5.11
C GLN A 681 10.53 -11.20 5.78
N ILE A 682 9.47 -11.37 4.98
CA ILE A 682 8.11 -11.62 5.49
C ILE A 682 8.04 -12.91 6.33
N LYS A 683 8.82 -13.93 5.96
CA LYS A 683 8.81 -15.24 6.63
C LYS A 683 9.59 -15.23 7.94
N HIS A 684 10.73 -14.54 7.99
CA HIS A 684 11.66 -14.60 9.12
C HIS A 684 11.55 -13.39 10.07
N GLY A 685 10.90 -12.31 9.63
CA GLY A 685 10.87 -11.03 10.33
C GLY A 685 12.19 -10.27 10.20
N GLY A 686 12.15 -8.95 10.44
CA GLY A 686 13.29 -8.06 10.32
C GLY A 686 13.65 -7.63 8.89
N PHE A 687 14.86 -7.09 8.75
CA PHE A 687 15.44 -6.59 7.50
C PHE A 687 16.90 -7.06 7.38
N SER A 688 17.16 -8.05 6.51
CA SER A 688 18.47 -8.72 6.40
C SER A 688 18.95 -8.93 4.97
N GLN A 689 20.22 -9.27 4.79
CA GLN A 689 20.72 -9.74 3.50
C GLN A 689 20.06 -11.06 3.07
N PHE A 690 20.29 -11.45 1.80
CA PHE A 690 19.67 -12.63 1.20
C PHE A 690 20.08 -13.92 1.90
N ASP A 691 19.12 -14.76 2.24
CA ASP A 691 19.39 -16.07 2.83
C ASP A 691 19.67 -17.11 1.73
N PHE A 692 20.92 -17.59 1.64
CA PHE A 692 21.32 -18.66 0.71
C PHE A 692 21.15 -20.07 1.29
N GLY A 693 20.65 -20.18 2.52
CA GLY A 693 20.66 -21.38 3.35
C GLY A 693 21.94 -21.49 4.18
N ALA A 694 21.85 -22.20 5.32
CA ALA A 694 22.89 -22.21 6.36
C ALA A 694 24.32 -22.53 5.86
N GLU A 695 24.47 -23.48 4.94
CA GLU A 695 25.79 -23.85 4.42
C GLU A 695 26.39 -22.74 3.54
N GLU A 696 25.60 -22.15 2.64
CA GLU A 696 26.08 -21.10 1.76
C GLU A 696 26.21 -19.75 2.48
N ASN A 697 25.35 -19.46 3.46
CA ASN A 697 25.52 -18.33 4.36
C ASN A 697 26.84 -18.43 5.13
N MET A 698 27.20 -19.62 5.62
CA MET A 698 28.47 -19.80 6.31
C MET A 698 29.66 -19.53 5.38
N LYS A 699 29.55 -19.86 4.08
CA LYS A 699 30.59 -19.57 3.08
C LYS A 699 30.65 -18.07 2.72
N LYS A 700 29.50 -17.41 2.58
CA LYS A 700 29.41 -16.00 2.14
C LYS A 700 29.55 -14.99 3.27
N TYR A 701 28.91 -15.23 4.40
CA TYR A 701 28.78 -14.32 5.53
C TYR A 701 29.59 -14.76 6.76
N GLY A 702 29.98 -16.02 6.84
CA GLY A 702 30.64 -16.58 8.03
C GLY A 702 29.67 -16.89 9.19
N THR A 703 28.37 -16.83 8.93
CA THR A 703 27.27 -17.11 9.88
C THR A 703 26.23 -18.02 9.23
N GLU A 704 25.46 -18.79 10.01
CA GLU A 704 24.41 -19.68 9.47
C GLU A 704 23.18 -18.92 8.97
N THR A 705 22.92 -17.73 9.52
CA THR A 705 21.85 -16.81 9.10
C THR A 705 22.44 -15.59 8.39
N PRO A 706 21.71 -14.94 7.47
CA PRO A 706 22.18 -13.71 6.86
C PRO A 706 22.33 -12.57 7.89
N PRO A 707 23.28 -11.64 7.70
CA PRO A 707 23.42 -10.49 8.58
C PRO A 707 22.25 -9.50 8.39
N PRO A 708 21.72 -8.90 9.49
CA PRO A 708 20.73 -7.83 9.40
C PRO A 708 21.35 -6.53 8.85
N TYR A 709 20.53 -5.70 8.22
CA TYR A 709 20.90 -4.31 7.94
C TYR A 709 20.73 -3.48 9.20
N ASP A 710 21.80 -2.78 9.57
CA ASP A 710 21.88 -2.06 10.84
C ASP A 710 21.51 -0.58 10.64
N PHE A 711 20.25 -0.24 10.92
CA PHE A 711 19.73 1.13 10.77
C PHE A 711 20.49 2.18 11.59
N SER A 712 21.22 1.78 12.65
CA SER A 712 22.05 2.72 13.41
C SER A 712 23.19 3.34 12.59
N LYS A 713 23.51 2.76 11.42
CA LYS A 713 24.51 3.28 10.47
C LYS A 713 23.97 4.34 9.51
N ILE A 714 22.66 4.56 9.48
CA ILE A 714 22.03 5.55 8.59
C ILE A 714 22.13 6.92 9.24
N SER A 715 23.24 7.64 8.99
CA SER A 715 23.41 9.01 9.52
C SER A 715 22.72 10.08 8.67
N ALA A 716 22.34 9.77 7.43
CA ALA A 716 21.63 10.70 6.55
C ALA A 716 20.25 11.08 7.15
N PRO A 717 19.79 12.33 7.00
CA PRO A 717 18.43 12.71 7.38
C PRO A 717 17.40 11.94 6.55
N VAL A 718 16.41 11.32 7.18
CA VAL A 718 15.38 10.52 6.51
C VAL A 718 13.98 11.08 6.78
N ALA A 719 13.28 11.48 5.73
CA ALA A 719 11.86 11.84 5.78
C ALA A 719 11.03 10.63 5.32
N VAL A 720 10.01 10.22 6.08
CA VAL A 720 9.24 9.00 5.82
C VAL A 720 7.77 9.34 5.55
N TYR A 721 7.21 8.85 4.44
CA TYR A 721 5.82 9.09 4.04
C TYR A 721 5.09 7.76 3.92
N TYR A 722 3.97 7.59 4.61
CA TYR A 722 3.29 6.30 4.73
C TYR A 722 1.79 6.46 4.98
N ALA A 723 1.00 5.43 4.67
CA ALA A 723 -0.45 5.49 4.76
C ALA A 723 -1.01 4.32 5.59
N VAL A 724 -2.16 4.54 6.23
CA VAL A 724 -2.80 3.54 7.09
C VAL A 724 -3.32 2.34 6.30
N ASN A 725 -3.80 2.57 5.07
CA ASN A 725 -4.38 1.54 4.19
C ASN A 725 -3.40 1.10 3.08
N ASP A 726 -2.09 1.25 3.31
CA ASP A 726 -1.10 0.65 2.44
C ASP A 726 -1.12 -0.89 2.58
N GLY A 727 -1.67 -1.57 1.57
CA GLY A 727 -1.81 -3.02 1.53
C GLY A 727 -0.50 -3.80 1.29
N VAL A 728 0.63 -3.12 1.13
CA VAL A 728 1.96 -3.74 0.90
C VAL A 728 2.88 -3.48 2.08
N VAL A 729 2.93 -2.24 2.56
CA VAL A 729 3.80 -1.81 3.65
C VAL A 729 2.93 -1.42 4.84
N PRO A 730 2.82 -2.27 5.87
CA PRO A 730 1.91 -2.04 6.99
C PRO A 730 2.31 -0.81 7.78
N TYR A 731 1.31 -0.07 8.25
CA TYR A 731 1.50 1.09 9.12
C TYR A 731 2.42 0.77 10.32
N GLU A 732 2.20 -0.36 10.98
CA GLU A 732 2.96 -0.80 12.16
C GLU A 732 4.43 -1.10 11.84
N ASP A 733 4.71 -1.60 10.65
CA ASP A 733 6.06 -1.90 10.22
C ASP A 733 6.83 -0.62 9.89
N VAL A 734 6.16 0.39 9.30
CA VAL A 734 6.76 1.71 9.09
C VAL A 734 7.08 2.39 10.41
N GLN A 735 6.17 2.32 11.40
CA GLN A 735 6.45 2.79 12.76
C GLN A 735 7.70 2.12 13.35
N THR A 736 7.85 0.82 13.10
CA THR A 736 9.02 0.06 13.56
C THR A 736 10.30 0.56 12.88
N ILE A 737 10.27 0.84 11.56
CA ILE A 737 11.40 1.42 10.84
C ILE A 737 11.77 2.80 11.41
N ILE A 738 10.78 3.69 11.57
CA ILE A 738 10.97 5.05 12.12
C ILE A 738 11.64 4.99 13.50
N SER A 739 11.18 4.09 14.38
CA SER A 739 11.74 3.93 15.72
C SER A 739 13.21 3.49 15.77
N GLN A 740 13.71 2.89 14.67
CA GLN A 740 15.07 2.37 14.56
C GLN A 740 16.01 3.30 13.78
N LEU A 741 15.47 4.30 13.08
CA LEU A 741 16.25 5.30 12.35
C LEU A 741 16.82 6.35 13.33
N PRO A 742 18.13 6.62 13.30
CA PRO A 742 18.76 7.54 14.25
C PRO A 742 18.57 9.02 13.88
N ASN A 743 18.17 9.32 12.63
CA ASN A 743 18.04 10.70 12.11
C ASN A 743 16.76 10.85 11.25
N VAL A 744 15.60 10.77 11.90
CA VAL A 744 14.29 11.00 11.25
C VAL A 744 14.08 12.50 11.12
N ALA A 745 14.10 13.00 9.88
CA ALA A 745 13.89 14.41 9.55
C ALA A 745 12.40 14.77 9.51
N ASN A 746 11.55 13.83 9.11
CA ASN A 746 10.09 13.97 9.11
C ASN A 746 9.46 12.57 9.12
N ASP A 747 8.30 12.41 9.75
CA ASP A 747 7.45 11.25 9.58
C ASP A 747 6.00 11.68 9.34
N TYR A 748 5.49 11.37 8.15
CA TYR A 748 4.23 11.89 7.65
C TYR A 748 3.27 10.74 7.33
N VAL A 749 2.18 10.67 8.09
CA VAL A 749 1.04 9.80 7.77
C VAL A 749 0.14 10.54 6.80
N VAL A 750 -0.09 9.97 5.61
CA VAL A 750 -0.99 10.57 4.62
C VAL A 750 -2.40 10.69 5.23
N PRO A 751 -3.00 11.89 5.30
CA PRO A 751 -4.26 12.16 5.99
C PRO A 751 -5.48 11.72 5.17
N TYR A 752 -5.42 10.52 4.62
CA TYR A 752 -6.50 9.92 3.86
C TYR A 752 -6.55 8.41 4.08
N ASP A 753 -7.59 7.97 4.79
CA ASP A 753 -7.71 6.60 5.31
C ASP A 753 -7.69 5.52 4.24
N ASN A 754 -8.02 5.81 2.97
CA ASN A 754 -8.00 4.80 1.90
C ASN A 754 -6.70 4.80 1.09
N PHE A 755 -5.81 5.80 1.28
CA PHE A 755 -4.62 6.01 0.47
C PHE A 755 -3.75 4.74 0.44
N ASN A 756 -3.57 4.18 -0.76
CA ASN A 756 -2.91 2.89 -0.94
C ASN A 756 -1.46 3.01 -1.46
N HIS A 757 -0.76 1.88 -1.61
CA HIS A 757 0.66 1.84 -1.93
C HIS A 757 1.06 2.56 -3.24
N VAL A 758 0.24 2.46 -4.29
CA VAL A 758 0.55 3.05 -5.60
C VAL A 758 -0.02 4.46 -5.76
N ALA A 759 -0.85 4.89 -4.80
CA ALA A 759 -1.32 6.27 -4.69
C ALA A 759 -0.17 7.26 -4.47
N PHE A 760 0.97 6.81 -3.90
CA PHE A 760 2.23 7.59 -3.77
C PHE A 760 2.90 7.99 -5.09
N VAL A 761 2.41 7.53 -6.24
CA VAL A 761 2.90 7.95 -7.56
C VAL A 761 1.78 8.32 -8.54
N TYR A 762 0.54 7.85 -8.31
CA TYR A 762 -0.54 7.93 -9.28
C TYR A 762 -1.85 8.57 -8.78
N ALA A 763 -1.95 8.97 -7.51
CA ALA A 763 -3.18 9.61 -7.02
C ALA A 763 -3.44 10.97 -7.69
N THR A 764 -4.71 11.32 -7.87
CA THR A 764 -5.09 12.62 -8.47
C THR A 764 -4.71 13.81 -7.60
N ASP A 765 -4.80 13.63 -6.28
CA ASP A 765 -4.63 14.68 -5.27
C ASP A 765 -3.26 14.56 -4.59
N ILE A 766 -2.33 13.85 -5.22
CA ILE A 766 -0.99 13.52 -4.67
C ILE A 766 -0.15 14.75 -4.35
N LEU A 767 -0.33 15.83 -5.12
CA LEU A 767 0.37 17.09 -4.89
C LEU A 767 0.10 17.61 -3.48
N ASP A 768 -1.19 17.69 -3.13
CA ASP A 768 -1.64 18.21 -1.84
C ASP A 768 -1.42 17.21 -0.70
N LEU A 769 -1.60 15.91 -0.98
CA LEU A 769 -1.54 14.87 0.04
C LEU A 769 -0.12 14.42 0.38
N VAL A 770 0.86 14.53 -0.52
CA VAL A 770 2.23 14.00 -0.29
C VAL A 770 3.31 14.92 -0.81
N TYR A 771 3.24 15.39 -2.07
CA TYR A 771 4.40 16.03 -2.70
C TYR A 771 4.72 17.41 -2.14
N ASN A 772 3.73 18.21 -1.72
CA ASN A 772 4.00 19.48 -1.04
C ASN A 772 4.81 19.25 0.24
N GLU A 773 4.42 18.28 1.06
CA GLU A 773 5.16 17.93 2.27
C GLU A 773 6.55 17.34 1.96
N LEU A 774 6.68 16.58 0.87
CA LEU A 774 7.95 16.06 0.39
C LEU A 774 8.91 17.18 -0.02
N MET A 775 8.43 18.12 -0.82
CA MET A 775 9.22 19.27 -1.25
C MET A 775 9.56 20.19 -0.07
N ASN A 776 8.65 20.38 0.88
CA ASN A 776 8.91 21.10 2.13
C ASN A 776 10.06 20.46 2.92
N ALA A 777 10.14 19.14 3.03
CA ALA A 777 11.26 18.47 3.71
C ALA A 777 12.60 18.64 2.95
N MET A 778 12.56 18.63 1.61
CA MET A 778 13.71 18.96 0.77
C MET A 778 14.17 20.42 0.96
N GLU A 779 13.24 21.36 1.14
CA GLU A 779 13.53 22.77 1.37
C GLU A 779 13.96 23.07 2.81
N ALA A 780 13.34 22.46 3.82
CA ALA A 780 13.66 22.65 5.22
C ALA A 780 15.11 22.22 5.55
N THR A 781 15.59 21.15 4.93
CA THR A 781 17.01 20.75 5.03
C THR A 781 17.93 21.69 4.26
N THR A 782 17.45 22.32 3.18
CA THR A 782 18.16 23.42 2.50
C THR A 782 18.31 24.63 3.41
N ILE A 783 17.26 24.99 4.17
CA ILE A 783 17.27 26.07 5.15
C ILE A 783 18.20 25.74 6.32
N ILE A 784 18.18 24.52 6.88
CA ILE A 784 19.11 24.10 7.96
C ILE A 784 20.57 24.09 7.47
N THR A 785 20.82 23.68 6.23
CA THR A 785 22.17 23.69 5.63
C THR A 785 22.63 25.11 5.28
N ILE A 786 21.72 25.99 4.84
CA ILE A 786 21.96 27.43 4.65
C ILE A 786 22.25 28.09 6.00
N LEU A 787 21.48 27.80 7.05
CA LEU A 787 21.68 28.31 8.41
C LEU A 787 23.01 27.83 9.04
N SER A 788 23.49 26.64 8.67
CA SER A 788 24.78 26.10 9.13
C SER A 788 25.97 26.50 8.23
N LEU A 789 25.77 26.78 6.93
CA LEU A 789 26.78 27.34 6.02
C LEU A 789 26.92 28.87 6.17
N LEU A 790 25.88 29.58 6.60
CA LEU A 790 25.94 31.02 6.93
C LEU A 790 26.77 31.30 8.20
N SER A 791 27.19 30.27 8.95
CA SER A 791 28.25 30.40 9.96
C SER A 791 29.64 30.68 9.36
N ILE A 792 29.83 30.48 8.04
CA ILE A 792 31.13 30.60 7.38
C ILE A 792 30.97 31.08 5.91
N TYR A 793 30.43 32.27 5.65
CA TYR A 793 30.84 33.08 4.48
C TYR A 793 30.32 34.52 4.59
N GLU A 794 31.23 35.49 4.64
CA GLU A 794 30.90 36.90 4.34
C GLU A 794 30.44 36.98 2.87
N VAL A 795 29.21 37.43 2.61
CA VAL A 795 28.77 37.78 1.26
C VAL A 795 28.31 39.23 1.22
N SER A 796 28.88 39.90 0.23
CA SER A 796 28.82 41.33 -0.04
C SER A 796 27.42 41.86 -0.29
N SER A 797 27.18 43.04 0.28
CA SER A 797 26.03 43.91 0.07
C SER A 797 25.69 44.12 -1.42
N SER A 798 24.46 43.78 -1.81
CA SER A 798 23.75 44.47 -2.88
C SER A 798 22.67 45.35 -2.25
N THR A 799 22.68 46.61 -2.64
CA THR A 799 21.84 47.68 -2.11
C THR A 799 20.39 47.55 -2.58
N LEU A 800 19.46 47.36 -1.65
CA LEU A 800 18.02 47.53 -1.87
C LEU A 800 17.65 49.03 -1.95
N PRO A 801 16.56 49.40 -2.64
CA PRO A 801 16.19 50.79 -2.88
C PRO A 801 15.88 51.51 -1.57
N GLN A 802 16.65 52.56 -1.34
CA GLN A 802 16.57 53.45 -0.19
C GLN A 802 15.45 54.47 -0.44
N GLU A 803 14.34 54.31 0.28
CA GLU A 803 13.59 55.41 0.95
C GLU A 803 12.39 54.79 1.71
N THR A 804 12.47 54.73 3.05
CA THR A 804 11.41 54.51 4.08
C THR A 804 11.16 53.13 4.75
N SER A 805 11.96 52.07 4.57
CA SER A 805 11.66 50.80 5.27
C SER A 805 12.31 50.67 6.67
N ASP A 806 11.54 50.25 7.68
CA ASP A 806 12.02 49.87 9.03
C ASP A 806 12.79 48.53 9.04
N VAL A 807 13.08 47.98 7.86
CA VAL A 807 13.75 46.69 7.69
C VAL A 807 15.15 46.75 8.28
N GLY A 808 15.48 45.79 9.12
CA GLY A 808 16.76 45.73 9.82
C GLY A 808 16.92 46.63 11.03
N LEU A 809 15.94 47.46 11.34
CA LEU A 809 15.94 48.25 12.57
C LEU A 809 15.49 47.39 13.75
N ASN A 810 16.14 47.57 14.90
CA ASN A 810 15.72 46.98 16.17
C ASN A 810 14.58 47.79 16.81
N THR A 811 13.94 47.28 17.86
CA THR A 811 12.77 47.94 18.50
C THR A 811 13.01 49.42 18.82
N VAL A 812 14.16 49.78 19.41
CA VAL A 812 14.46 51.17 19.79
C VAL A 812 14.57 52.03 18.53
N GLN A 813 15.27 51.55 17.52
CA GLN A 813 15.46 52.25 16.26
C GLN A 813 14.14 52.45 15.52
N ILE A 814 13.24 51.46 15.52
CA ILE A 814 11.90 51.58 14.91
C ILE A 814 11.12 52.70 15.59
N ILE A 815 11.07 52.71 16.93
CA ILE A 815 10.36 53.74 17.71
C ILE A 815 10.90 55.14 17.40
N GLU A 816 12.23 55.29 17.43
CA GLU A 816 12.89 56.57 17.13
C GLU A 816 12.71 56.99 15.67
N ASN A 817 12.72 56.04 14.72
CA ASN A 817 12.54 56.30 13.29
C ASN A 817 11.15 56.87 12.99
N HIS A 818 10.12 56.45 13.75
CA HIS A 818 8.77 57.01 13.70
C HIS A 818 8.60 58.31 14.51
N GLY A 819 9.66 58.85 15.11
CA GLY A 819 9.67 60.14 15.80
C GLY A 819 9.19 60.10 17.25
N TYR A 820 8.99 58.92 17.83
CA TYR A 820 8.67 58.77 19.25
C TYR A 820 9.93 58.75 20.11
N VAL A 821 9.81 59.18 21.36
CA VAL A 821 10.87 59.02 22.35
C VAL A 821 10.89 57.58 22.83
N CYS A 822 12.06 56.94 22.85
CA CYS A 822 12.26 55.62 23.43
C CYS A 822 13.27 55.68 24.59
N GLU A 823 12.87 55.21 25.77
CA GLU A 823 13.77 55.00 26.90
C GLU A 823 14.06 53.50 27.06
N THR A 824 15.31 53.14 27.40
CA THR A 824 15.70 51.77 27.72
C THR A 824 16.00 51.64 29.21
N HIS A 825 15.35 50.68 29.86
CA HIS A 825 15.48 50.42 31.29
C HIS A 825 16.00 49.00 31.55
N TYR A 826 16.88 48.87 32.54
CA TYR A 826 17.39 47.57 32.99
C TYR A 826 16.84 47.25 34.38
N ILE A 827 16.12 46.14 34.49
CA ILE A 827 15.39 45.74 35.70
C ILE A 827 15.97 44.43 36.20
N THR A 828 16.49 44.41 37.42
CA THR A 828 17.05 43.19 38.03
C THR A 828 15.97 42.46 38.83
N THR A 829 15.73 41.20 38.49
CA THR A 829 14.78 40.32 39.20
C THR A 829 15.37 39.81 40.51
N GLU A 830 14.51 39.29 41.40
CA GLU A 830 14.96 38.74 42.69
C GLU A 830 15.93 37.56 42.52
N ASP A 831 15.76 36.77 41.46
CA ASP A 831 16.61 35.63 41.13
C ASP A 831 17.83 36.00 40.26
N GLY A 832 17.98 37.28 39.88
CA GLY A 832 19.22 37.83 39.35
C GLY A 832 19.29 38.02 37.84
N TYR A 833 18.20 37.76 37.09
CA TYR A 833 18.11 38.15 35.68
C TYR A 833 18.03 39.67 35.53
N ILE A 834 18.57 40.20 34.44
CA ILE A 834 18.52 41.61 34.11
C ILE A 834 17.69 41.76 32.83
N LEU A 835 16.46 42.25 33.00
CA LEU A 835 15.49 42.44 31.93
C LEU A 835 15.66 43.80 31.28
N THR A 836 15.52 43.86 29.95
CA THR A 836 15.60 45.11 29.19
C THR A 836 14.20 45.55 28.76
N PHE A 837 13.73 46.70 29.27
CA PHE A 837 12.41 47.25 28.95
C PHE A 837 12.56 48.47 28.05
N HIS A 838 11.65 48.59 27.09
CA HIS A 838 11.52 49.79 26.27
C HIS A 838 10.32 50.61 26.72
N ARG A 839 10.43 51.93 26.71
CA ARG A 839 9.35 52.81 27.15
C ARG A 839 9.12 53.94 26.16
N ILE A 840 7.85 54.15 25.81
CA ILE A 840 7.36 55.31 25.07
C ILE A 840 6.61 56.20 26.07
N PRO A 841 7.25 57.27 26.61
CA PRO A 841 6.71 58.01 27.74
C PRO A 841 5.51 58.91 27.38
N HIS A 842 5.35 59.26 26.10
CA HIS A 842 4.25 60.08 25.58
C HIS A 842 4.13 59.96 24.05
N GLY A 843 2.97 60.35 23.52
CA GLY A 843 2.72 60.44 22.08
C GLY A 843 3.54 61.53 21.37
N ILE A 844 3.57 61.48 20.04
CA ILE A 844 4.47 62.32 19.22
C ILE A 844 4.13 63.82 19.27
N ASN A 845 2.86 64.14 19.50
CA ASN A 845 2.34 65.51 19.55
C ASN A 845 2.26 66.07 20.98
N ASP A 846 2.81 65.36 21.96
CA ASP A 846 2.78 65.69 23.38
C ASP A 846 4.19 66.11 23.85
N ASP A 847 4.28 67.12 24.72
CA ASP A 847 5.53 67.64 25.25
C ASP A 847 6.02 66.89 26.52
N GLY A 848 5.28 65.86 26.94
CA GLY A 848 5.66 65.00 28.05
C GLY A 848 5.41 65.62 29.44
N ALA A 849 4.80 66.81 29.54
CA ALA A 849 4.70 67.55 30.79
C ALA A 849 3.64 67.02 31.78
N GLU A 850 2.60 66.35 31.29
CA GLU A 850 1.52 65.81 32.14
C GLU A 850 1.82 64.40 32.67
N LYS A 851 1.26 64.06 33.84
CA LYS A 851 1.36 62.70 34.41
C LYS A 851 0.38 61.78 33.69
N ARG A 852 0.85 60.65 33.17
CA ARG A 852 0.09 59.70 32.35
C ARG A 852 -0.07 58.35 33.06
N PRO A 853 -1.20 57.64 32.89
CA PRO A 853 -1.37 56.30 33.41
C PRO A 853 -0.41 55.33 32.72
N ALA A 854 0.30 54.52 33.51
CA ALA A 854 1.22 53.52 32.98
C ALA A 854 0.49 52.30 32.40
N VAL A 855 0.98 51.79 31.28
CA VAL A 855 0.56 50.53 30.65
C VAL A 855 1.77 49.64 30.47
N LEU A 856 1.67 48.38 30.89
CA LEU A 856 2.67 47.35 30.62
C LEU A 856 2.17 46.41 29.52
N LEU A 857 2.89 46.36 28.39
CA LEU A 857 2.69 45.42 27.29
C LEU A 857 3.67 44.24 27.43
N MET A 858 3.15 43.02 27.50
CA MET A 858 3.94 41.80 27.65
C MET A 858 3.65 40.79 26.53
N HIS A 859 4.71 40.47 25.79
CA HIS A 859 4.68 39.66 24.59
C HIS A 859 4.47 38.15 24.83
N GLY A 860 4.27 37.41 23.74
CA GLY A 860 4.04 35.96 23.73
C GLY A 860 5.31 35.10 23.82
N LEU A 861 5.16 33.81 23.55
CA LEU A 861 6.29 32.88 23.43
C LEU A 861 7.09 33.20 22.15
N ILE A 862 8.42 33.04 22.18
CA ILE A 862 9.29 33.23 20.99
C ILE A 862 9.14 34.64 20.38
N SER A 863 9.00 35.66 21.24
CA SER A 863 8.65 37.03 20.85
C SER A 863 9.44 38.07 21.68
N SER A 864 9.29 39.35 21.34
CA SER A 864 9.97 40.47 21.99
C SER A 864 9.11 41.75 21.99
N SER A 865 9.67 42.83 22.55
CA SER A 865 9.05 44.16 22.48
C SER A 865 8.74 44.67 21.07
N ALA A 866 9.37 44.10 20.03
CA ALA A 866 9.15 44.52 18.65
C ALA A 866 7.73 44.27 18.14
N ASP A 867 7.05 43.25 18.65
CA ASP A 867 5.68 42.88 18.27
C ASP A 867 4.71 44.06 18.36
N TYR A 868 4.88 44.90 19.38
CA TYR A 868 4.01 46.05 19.62
C TYR A 868 4.37 47.31 18.82
N VAL A 869 5.35 47.25 17.91
CA VAL A 869 5.82 48.39 17.11
C VAL A 869 6.05 48.10 15.62
N ASN A 870 6.15 46.83 15.21
CA ASN A 870 6.48 46.43 13.84
C ASN A 870 5.46 46.89 12.78
N MET A 871 4.20 47.16 13.16
CA MET A 871 3.13 47.55 12.24
C MET A 871 3.05 49.06 11.96
N GLY A 872 3.96 49.84 12.55
CA GLY A 872 4.02 51.30 12.46
C GLY A 872 3.00 52.04 13.36
N PRO A 873 3.02 53.38 13.39
CA PRO A 873 2.25 54.21 14.32
C PRO A 873 0.73 54.09 14.21
N ASP A 874 0.22 53.88 13.01
CA ASP A 874 -1.22 53.82 12.76
C ASP A 874 -1.86 52.49 13.19
N ARG A 875 -1.05 51.45 13.43
CA ARG A 875 -1.54 50.09 13.66
C ARG A 875 -1.01 49.44 14.92
N SER A 876 0.20 49.78 15.38
CA SER A 876 0.81 49.09 16.52
C SER A 876 0.31 49.64 17.85
N LEU A 877 -0.08 48.75 18.76
CA LEU A 877 -0.72 49.10 20.02
C LEU A 877 0.11 50.06 20.89
N ALA A 878 1.44 49.96 20.88
CA ALA A 878 2.28 50.83 21.70
C ALA A 878 2.16 52.31 21.29
N TYR A 879 2.14 52.59 19.99
CA TYR A 879 1.98 53.96 19.48
C TYR A 879 0.58 54.49 19.72
N LEU A 880 -0.45 53.67 19.45
CA LEU A 880 -1.85 54.04 19.67
C LEU A 880 -2.13 54.40 21.13
N LEU A 881 -1.54 53.67 22.08
CA LEU A 881 -1.62 53.98 23.51
C LEU A 881 -0.85 55.24 23.88
N ALA A 882 0.38 55.42 23.37
CA ALA A 882 1.17 56.61 23.64
C ALA A 882 0.44 57.89 23.16
N ASP A 883 -0.12 57.85 21.95
CA ASP A 883 -0.91 58.94 21.37
C ASP A 883 -2.26 59.15 22.06
N ALA A 884 -2.82 58.10 22.68
CA ALA A 884 -3.99 58.21 23.55
C ALA A 884 -3.68 58.75 24.97
N GLY A 885 -2.42 59.10 25.25
CA GLY A 885 -2.00 59.74 26.49
C GLY A 885 -1.59 58.77 27.60
N TYR A 886 -1.20 57.54 27.26
CA TYR A 886 -0.63 56.58 28.20
C TYR A 886 0.90 56.65 28.24
N ASP A 887 1.48 56.24 29.38
CA ASP A 887 2.91 55.98 29.51
C ASP A 887 3.17 54.49 29.25
N VAL A 888 3.73 54.16 28.08
CA VAL A 888 3.76 52.80 27.57
C VAL A 888 5.10 52.14 27.88
N TRP A 889 5.05 51.04 28.62
CA TRP A 889 6.18 50.18 28.94
C TRP A 889 6.03 48.86 28.20
N ILE A 890 7.05 48.48 27.44
CA ILE A 890 7.07 47.28 26.61
C ILE A 890 8.14 46.34 27.17
N GLY A 891 7.69 45.23 27.75
CA GLY A 891 8.57 44.30 28.43
C GLY A 891 9.24 43.30 27.49
N ASN A 892 10.40 42.80 27.92
CA ASN A 892 11.09 41.67 27.30
C ASN A 892 11.33 40.58 28.35
N GLY A 893 10.75 39.41 28.13
CA GLY A 893 10.91 38.25 29.01
C GLY A 893 12.34 37.75 29.04
N ARG A 894 12.79 37.24 30.20
CA ARG A 894 14.11 36.60 30.36
C ARG A 894 14.42 35.62 29.21
N GLY A 895 15.65 35.65 28.71
CA GLY A 895 16.15 34.78 27.65
C GLY A 895 15.81 35.18 26.21
N ASN A 896 14.86 36.08 25.97
CA ASN A 896 14.63 36.64 24.62
C ASN A 896 15.81 37.50 24.15
N ALA A 897 15.80 38.01 22.91
CA ALA A 897 16.93 38.76 22.34
C ALA A 897 17.46 39.93 23.20
N TRP A 898 16.63 40.54 24.05
CA TRP A 898 16.98 41.72 24.85
C TRP A 898 17.31 41.43 26.31
N SER A 899 16.83 40.33 26.87
CA SER A 899 16.91 40.02 28.32
C SER A 899 17.80 38.80 28.58
N ARG A 900 19.04 38.84 28.06
CA ARG A 900 20.02 37.73 28.07
C ARG A 900 21.17 37.92 29.07
N ASN A 901 20.91 38.64 30.16
CA ASN A 901 21.95 38.98 31.13
C ASN A 901 21.54 38.60 32.56
N HIS A 902 22.53 38.28 33.39
CA HIS A 902 22.34 37.85 34.78
C HIS A 902 23.44 38.46 35.65
N THR A 903 23.12 38.67 36.93
CA THR A 903 24.07 39.19 37.93
C THR A 903 25.25 38.26 38.24
N SER A 904 25.21 37.00 37.80
CA SER A 904 26.17 35.97 38.21
C SER A 904 26.36 34.80 37.24
N LEU A 905 25.35 34.45 36.43
CA LEU A 905 25.42 33.35 35.47
C LEU A 905 25.88 33.86 34.11
N ASP A 906 26.83 33.17 33.50
CA ASP A 906 27.21 33.40 32.11
C ASP A 906 26.33 32.57 31.17
N ILE A 907 25.83 33.19 30.11
CA ILE A 907 24.88 32.54 29.19
C ILE A 907 25.46 31.35 28.44
N VAL A 908 26.79 31.26 28.30
CA VAL A 908 27.47 30.15 27.62
C VAL A 908 28.03 29.17 28.64
N ALA A 909 28.81 29.65 29.61
CA ALA A 909 29.48 28.79 30.58
C ALA A 909 28.50 28.13 31.57
N ASP A 910 27.39 28.80 31.89
CA ASP A 910 26.35 28.34 32.81
C ASP A 910 25.00 28.16 32.09
N ALA A 911 25.01 27.82 30.80
CA ALA A 911 23.82 27.75 29.95
C ALA A 911 22.68 26.88 30.55
N GLU A 912 23.04 25.75 31.15
CA GLU A 912 22.07 24.86 31.80
C GLU A 912 21.32 25.57 32.94
N GLN A 913 22.01 26.35 33.76
CA GLN A 913 21.40 27.11 34.85
C GLN A 913 20.70 28.36 34.34
N PHE A 914 21.31 29.05 33.36
CA PHE A 914 20.78 30.28 32.79
C PHE A 914 19.45 30.08 32.07
N PHE A 915 19.22 28.93 31.42
CA PHE A 915 17.98 28.66 30.69
C PHE A 915 17.02 27.74 31.45
N ASN A 916 17.29 27.44 32.73
CA ASN A 916 16.43 26.60 33.56
C ASN A 916 15.21 27.35 34.14
N PHE A 917 14.45 28.02 33.27
CA PHE A 917 13.22 28.72 33.63
C PHE A 917 12.09 28.42 32.63
N SER A 918 10.85 28.62 33.06
CA SER A 918 9.66 28.56 32.23
C SER A 918 8.85 29.85 32.39
N TRP A 919 7.64 29.90 31.82
CA TRP A 919 6.71 31.00 32.06
C TRP A 919 6.28 31.13 33.53
N HIS A 920 6.54 30.11 34.39
CA HIS A 920 6.36 30.23 35.84
C HIS A 920 7.26 31.32 36.43
N GLU A 921 8.57 31.23 36.20
CA GLU A 921 9.53 32.20 36.73
C GLU A 921 9.30 33.60 36.13
N MET A 922 8.82 33.70 34.89
CA MET A 922 8.42 34.98 34.30
C MET A 922 7.26 35.62 35.09
N GLY A 923 6.22 34.85 35.43
CA GLY A 923 5.13 35.37 36.27
C GLY A 923 5.54 35.64 37.71
N TYR A 924 6.43 34.81 38.28
CA TYR A 924 6.79 34.87 39.70
C TYR A 924 7.89 35.90 40.02
N TYR A 925 8.82 36.15 39.10
CA TYR A 925 9.97 37.04 39.29
C TYR A 925 10.00 38.22 38.33
N ASP A 926 9.78 38.01 37.02
CA ASP A 926 9.92 39.10 36.02
C ASP A 926 8.82 40.14 36.21
N LEU A 927 7.55 39.72 36.25
CA LEU A 927 6.44 40.65 36.37
C LEU A 927 6.45 41.46 37.68
N PRO A 928 6.70 40.86 38.87
CA PRO A 928 6.82 41.62 40.12
C PRO A 928 7.89 42.71 40.07
N ALA A 929 9.11 42.36 39.64
CA ALA A 929 10.22 43.30 39.55
C ALA A 929 9.91 44.43 38.58
N SER A 930 9.29 44.09 37.44
CA SER A 930 8.92 45.04 36.40
C SER A 930 7.82 45.99 36.86
N ILE A 931 6.72 45.47 37.43
CA ILE A 931 5.60 46.27 37.94
C ILE A 931 6.09 47.22 39.04
N ASP A 932 6.87 46.73 40.00
CA ASP A 932 7.37 47.58 41.09
C ASP A 932 8.32 48.66 40.56
N TYR A 933 9.19 48.33 39.61
CA TYR A 933 10.06 49.30 38.97
C TYR A 933 9.24 50.40 38.26
N ILE A 934 8.24 50.01 37.47
CA ILE A 934 7.39 50.93 36.71
C ILE A 934 6.61 51.84 37.67
N LEU A 935 5.89 51.27 38.64
CA LEU A 935 5.08 52.02 39.61
C LEU A 935 5.93 53.02 40.41
N ASN A 936 7.13 52.62 40.83
CA ASN A 936 8.06 53.52 41.50
C ASN A 936 8.60 54.62 40.57
N SER A 937 8.81 54.31 39.29
CA SER A 937 9.32 55.27 38.30
C SER A 937 8.29 56.34 37.94
N VAL A 938 7.02 55.94 37.79
CA VAL A 938 5.91 56.84 37.41
C VAL A 938 5.22 57.48 38.63
N GLY A 939 5.40 56.90 39.81
CA GLY A 939 4.79 57.33 41.06
C GLY A 939 3.27 57.09 41.11
N ASP A 940 2.82 55.94 40.61
CA ASP A 940 1.43 55.45 40.70
C ASP A 940 1.35 54.19 41.57
N ASP A 941 0.16 53.91 42.08
CA ASP A 941 -0.12 52.71 42.90
C ASP A 941 -0.54 51.49 42.06
N SER A 942 -0.98 51.71 40.81
CA SER A 942 -1.44 50.65 39.90
C SER A 942 -1.26 51.04 38.42
N LEU A 943 -1.13 50.04 37.55
CA LEU A 943 -0.94 50.19 36.09
C LEU A 943 -1.94 49.33 35.31
N HIS A 944 -2.11 49.60 34.01
CA HIS A 944 -2.83 48.70 33.10
C HIS A 944 -1.90 47.62 32.59
N TYR A 945 -2.37 46.38 32.49
CA TYR A 945 -1.60 45.28 31.93
C TYR A 945 -2.23 44.83 30.61
N VAL A 946 -1.43 44.62 29.58
CA VAL A 946 -1.85 43.97 28.34
C VAL A 946 -0.89 42.81 28.07
N GLY A 947 -1.43 41.60 28.02
CA GLY A 947 -0.67 40.40 27.69
C GLY A 947 -1.14 39.84 26.36
N HIS A 948 -0.20 39.29 25.57
CA HIS A 948 -0.50 38.42 24.45
C HIS A 948 0.05 37.01 24.73
N SER A 949 -0.72 35.96 24.45
CA SER A 949 -0.24 34.57 24.51
C SER A 949 0.41 34.23 25.87
N GLN A 950 1.70 33.86 25.89
CA GLN A 950 2.47 33.61 27.12
C GLN A 950 2.51 34.80 28.09
N GLY A 951 2.39 36.04 27.62
CA GLY A 951 2.24 37.21 28.47
C GLY A 951 0.98 37.12 29.34
N CYS A 952 -0.10 36.52 28.85
CA CYS A 952 -1.30 36.23 29.65
C CYS A 952 -1.02 35.15 30.70
N THR A 953 -0.28 34.10 30.32
CA THR A 953 0.12 33.00 31.19
C THR A 953 0.93 33.50 32.38
N ALA A 954 1.93 34.35 32.12
CA ALA A 954 2.75 34.96 33.16
C ALA A 954 1.90 35.82 34.13
N PHE A 955 0.91 36.55 33.61
CA PHE A 955 -0.02 37.32 34.44
C PHE A 955 -0.87 36.43 35.37
N ILE A 956 -1.39 35.32 34.85
CA ILE A 956 -2.15 34.34 35.64
C ILE A 956 -1.26 33.73 36.72
N VAL A 957 0.00 33.39 36.40
CA VAL A 957 0.96 32.91 37.40
C VAL A 957 1.19 33.97 38.47
N LEU A 958 1.49 35.21 38.10
CA LEU A 958 1.70 36.32 39.04
C LEU A 958 0.55 36.42 40.04
N THR A 959 -0.67 36.58 39.53
CA THR A 959 -1.85 36.91 40.34
C THR A 959 -2.34 35.75 41.21
N THR A 960 -1.98 34.51 40.86
CA THR A 960 -2.30 33.31 41.66
C THR A 960 -1.22 32.97 42.68
N THR A 961 0.05 33.24 42.38
CA THR A 961 1.19 32.91 43.26
C THR A 961 1.58 34.05 44.19
N ARG A 962 1.38 35.31 43.76
CA ARG A 962 1.67 36.55 44.51
C ARG A 962 0.45 37.47 44.48
N PRO A 963 -0.66 37.07 45.14
CA PRO A 963 -1.93 37.76 45.02
C PRO A 963 -1.91 39.23 45.46
N GLU A 964 -0.91 39.66 46.23
CA GLU A 964 -0.68 41.07 46.58
C GLU A 964 -0.46 41.98 45.35
N TYR A 965 -0.11 41.43 44.20
CA TYR A 965 0.01 42.21 42.95
C TYR A 965 -1.32 42.45 42.26
N ASN A 966 -2.40 41.77 42.62
CA ASN A 966 -3.72 42.06 42.04
C ASN A 966 -4.15 43.51 42.28
N ASP A 967 -3.84 44.07 43.47
CA ASP A 967 -4.17 45.45 43.83
C ASP A 967 -3.35 46.50 43.04
N LYS A 968 -2.30 46.06 42.35
CA LYS A 968 -1.42 46.91 41.50
C LYS A 968 -1.87 46.94 40.03
N ILE A 969 -2.96 46.26 39.69
CA ILE A 969 -3.47 46.14 38.33
C ILE A 969 -4.81 46.85 38.24
N LYS A 970 -4.88 47.91 37.41
CA LYS A 970 -6.15 48.61 37.13
C LYS A 970 -7.10 47.72 36.35
N ILE A 971 -6.58 47.12 35.30
CA ILE A 971 -7.24 46.12 34.46
C ILE A 971 -6.16 45.34 33.70
N ALA A 972 -6.39 44.04 33.51
CA ALA A 972 -5.60 43.18 32.64
C ALA A 972 -6.37 42.84 31.37
N SER A 973 -5.86 43.26 30.22
CA SER A 973 -6.36 42.89 28.90
C SER A 973 -5.56 41.69 28.39
N LEU A 974 -6.18 40.52 28.37
CA LEU A 974 -5.55 39.25 27.98
C LEU A 974 -5.96 38.88 26.55
N MET A 975 -5.00 38.95 25.62
CA MET A 975 -5.17 38.58 24.21
C MET A 975 -4.68 37.16 24.00
N ALA A 976 -5.57 36.26 23.53
CA ALA A 976 -5.30 34.84 23.32
C ALA A 976 -4.61 34.15 24.54
N PRO A 977 -5.27 34.05 25.70
CA PRO A 977 -4.62 33.59 26.93
C PRO A 977 -4.24 32.10 26.89
N ALA A 978 -2.95 31.78 26.70
CA ALA A 978 -2.44 30.40 26.64
C ALA A 978 -2.29 29.78 28.04
N SER A 979 -3.33 29.12 28.58
CA SER A 979 -3.24 28.46 29.90
C SER A 979 -3.81 27.04 29.90
N PHE A 980 -5.08 26.86 29.55
CA PHE A 980 -5.58 25.52 29.23
C PHE A 980 -5.33 25.26 27.74
N MET A 981 -4.85 24.06 27.41
CA MET A 981 -4.58 23.62 26.04
C MET A 981 -5.09 22.18 25.85
N GLU A 982 -6.27 21.89 26.41
CA GLU A 982 -6.84 20.54 26.50
C GLU A 982 -7.50 20.11 25.19
N HIS A 983 -7.97 21.08 24.39
CA HIS A 983 -8.60 20.83 23.09
C HIS A 983 -7.58 20.66 21.96
N ARG A 984 -6.29 20.51 22.33
CA ARG A 984 -5.12 20.19 21.49
C ARG A 984 -4.86 21.22 20.39
N PRO A 985 -3.81 22.04 20.53
CA PRO A 985 -3.40 22.98 19.49
C PRO A 985 -3.21 22.34 18.12
N PHE A 986 -3.38 23.09 17.04
CA PHE A 986 -3.18 22.63 15.68
C PHE A 986 -1.74 22.13 15.41
N GLY A 987 -1.60 21.21 14.45
CA GLY A 987 -0.33 20.88 13.78
C GLY A 987 0.76 20.25 14.67
N LEU A 988 2.01 20.63 14.36
CA LEU A 988 3.26 20.10 14.92
C LEU A 988 3.31 20.18 16.46
N VAL A 989 2.66 21.17 17.07
CA VAL A 989 2.67 21.40 18.53
C VAL A 989 2.00 20.26 19.30
N THR A 990 0.86 19.74 18.80
CA THR A 990 0.17 18.61 19.43
C THR A 990 0.92 17.30 19.22
N ASP A 991 1.56 17.10 18.07
CA ASP A 991 2.32 15.89 17.79
C ASP A 991 3.60 15.81 18.63
N LEU A 992 4.32 16.92 18.78
CA LEU A 992 5.50 17.00 19.65
C LEU A 992 5.13 16.82 21.14
N ALA A 993 3.99 17.32 21.59
CA ALA A 993 3.56 17.20 22.98
C ALA A 993 3.40 15.73 23.44
N LYS A 994 3.08 14.79 22.52
CA LYS A 994 2.99 13.35 22.83
C LYS A 994 4.32 12.80 23.37
N TYR A 995 5.43 13.30 22.82
CA TYR A 995 6.79 12.87 23.11
C TYR A 995 7.54 13.83 24.05
N ILE A 996 6.82 14.69 24.80
CA ILE A 996 7.47 15.80 25.52
C ILE A 996 8.52 15.36 26.54
N TYR A 997 8.36 14.19 27.18
CA TYR A 997 9.35 13.68 28.15
C TYR A 997 10.57 13.08 27.44
N GLU A 998 10.36 12.46 26.29
CA GLU A 998 11.41 11.95 25.42
C GLU A 998 12.23 13.10 24.81
N ILE A 999 11.56 14.17 24.40
CA ILE A 999 12.16 15.41 23.90
C ILE A 999 12.95 16.11 25.01
N GLU A 1000 12.39 16.21 26.23
CA GLU A 1000 13.11 16.73 27.40
C GLU A 1000 14.39 15.93 27.66
N ALA A 1001 14.31 14.59 27.70
CA ALA A 1001 15.47 13.72 27.88
C ALA A 1001 16.52 13.88 26.76
N LEU A 1002 16.08 14.12 25.52
CA LEU A 1002 16.94 14.37 24.37
C LEU A 1002 17.69 15.70 24.51
N PHE A 1003 16.98 16.78 24.87
CA PHE A 1003 17.55 18.10 25.06
C PHE A 1003 18.51 18.15 26.25
N GLU A 1004 18.18 17.48 27.36
CA GLU A 1004 19.10 17.33 28.49
C GLU A 1004 20.37 16.57 28.09
N LYS A 1005 20.22 15.48 27.31
CA LYS A 1005 21.35 14.66 26.83
C LYS A 1005 22.29 15.46 25.92
N TYR A 1006 21.76 16.24 24.99
CA TYR A 1006 22.55 17.04 24.05
C TYR A 1006 22.88 18.45 24.55
N LYS A 1007 22.47 18.79 25.77
CA LYS A 1007 22.74 20.10 26.39
C LYS A 1007 22.19 21.27 25.54
N ILE A 1008 20.98 21.06 24.98
CA ILE A 1008 20.22 22.05 24.23
C ILE A 1008 19.24 22.71 25.19
N PHE A 1009 19.41 24.01 25.44
CA PHE A 1009 18.64 24.71 26.46
C PHE A 1009 17.83 25.90 25.94
N GLU A 1010 18.07 26.34 24.71
CA GLU A 1010 17.35 27.44 24.08
C GLU A 1010 17.00 27.16 22.62
N ILE A 1011 16.03 27.91 22.10
CA ILE A 1011 15.79 28.08 20.67
C ILE A 1011 16.51 29.35 20.23
N PRO A 1012 17.63 29.23 19.49
CA PRO A 1012 18.41 30.39 19.09
C PRO A 1012 17.84 31.04 17.82
N PHE A 1013 17.33 32.27 17.94
CA PHE A 1013 17.13 33.15 16.79
C PHE A 1013 18.38 34.01 16.61
N THR A 1014 19.25 33.58 15.70
CA THR A 1014 20.58 34.15 15.50
C THR A 1014 20.55 35.38 14.60
N GLU A 1015 21.62 36.19 14.66
CA GLU A 1015 21.83 37.31 13.75
C GLU A 1015 21.74 36.91 12.28
N VAL A 1016 22.14 35.68 11.97
CA VAL A 1016 22.07 35.07 10.64
C VAL A 1016 20.62 34.92 10.17
N ILE A 1017 19.73 34.41 11.03
CA ILE A 1017 18.31 34.27 10.72
C ILE A 1017 17.70 35.66 10.47
N ARG A 1018 18.08 36.64 11.31
CA ARG A 1018 17.65 38.02 11.14
C ARG A 1018 18.12 38.61 9.81
N GLU A 1019 19.40 38.46 9.45
CA GLU A 1019 19.96 38.96 8.19
C GLU A 1019 19.33 38.33 6.96
N TRP A 1020 19.05 37.04 7.02
CA TRP A 1020 18.32 36.35 5.98
C TRP A 1020 16.90 36.91 5.84
N ALA A 1021 16.17 37.08 6.95
CA ALA A 1021 14.80 37.58 6.94
C ALA A 1021 14.71 39.03 6.42
N MET A 1022 15.65 39.89 6.81
CA MET A 1022 15.77 41.27 6.29
C MET A 1022 15.78 41.32 4.75
N THR A 1023 16.45 40.35 4.13
CA THR A 1023 16.67 40.35 2.68
C THR A 1023 15.55 39.62 1.93
N ASN A 1024 15.01 38.54 2.51
CA ASN A 1024 14.18 37.59 1.78
C ASN A 1024 12.69 37.69 2.10
N CYS A 1025 12.29 38.14 3.29
CA CYS A 1025 10.87 38.21 3.64
C CYS A 1025 10.08 39.28 2.87
N GLY A 1026 10.76 40.24 2.22
CA GLY A 1026 10.16 41.18 1.27
C GLY A 1026 10.32 40.77 -0.19
N ASN A 1027 10.97 39.64 -0.47
CA ASN A 1027 11.18 39.13 -1.82
C ASN A 1027 10.03 38.16 -2.17
N PRO A 1028 9.29 38.38 -3.28
CA PRO A 1028 8.23 37.48 -3.73
C PRO A 1028 8.65 36.01 -3.83
N ASP A 1029 9.91 35.73 -4.17
CA ASP A 1029 10.43 34.36 -4.33
C ASP A 1029 10.55 33.61 -2.98
N PHE A 1030 10.66 34.33 -1.86
CA PHE A 1030 10.86 33.77 -0.52
C PHE A 1030 9.77 34.15 0.49
N TYR A 1031 8.81 34.97 0.08
CA TYR A 1031 7.68 35.41 0.91
C TYR A 1031 6.94 34.23 1.54
N GLY A 1032 6.70 33.16 0.77
CA GLY A 1032 6.00 31.96 1.24
C GLY A 1032 6.67 31.28 2.44
N ILE A 1033 8.00 31.38 2.58
CA ILE A 1033 8.71 30.82 3.75
C ILE A 1033 8.41 31.65 4.99
N CYS A 1034 8.44 32.98 4.88
CA CYS A 1034 8.18 33.87 6.03
C CYS A 1034 6.70 33.82 6.43
N GLU A 1035 5.79 33.72 5.45
CA GLU A 1035 4.37 33.48 5.68
C GLU A 1035 4.13 32.13 6.36
N PHE A 1036 4.78 31.05 5.90
CA PHE A 1036 4.69 29.73 6.54
C PHE A 1036 5.15 29.78 7.99
N VAL A 1037 6.33 30.35 8.27
CA VAL A 1037 6.84 30.48 9.65
C VAL A 1037 5.89 31.28 10.52
N LEU A 1038 5.32 32.38 10.01
CA LEU A 1038 4.33 33.18 10.76
C LEU A 1038 3.02 32.42 11.00
N ASN A 1039 2.54 31.62 10.05
CA ASN A 1039 1.32 30.83 10.21
C ASN A 1039 1.51 29.69 11.22
N GLU A 1040 2.68 29.04 11.24
CA GLU A 1040 2.99 27.98 12.20
C GLU A 1040 3.11 28.51 13.63
N ILE A 1041 3.82 29.63 13.85
CA ILE A 1041 3.86 30.28 15.16
C ILE A 1041 2.55 31.01 15.49
N GLY A 1042 1.72 31.28 14.48
CA GLY A 1042 0.45 32.00 14.57
C GLY A 1042 -0.77 31.09 14.71
N GLY A 1043 -0.58 29.77 14.80
CA GLY A 1043 -1.67 28.82 15.05
C GLY A 1043 -2.67 28.69 13.91
N GLY A 1044 -2.25 28.89 12.66
CA GLY A 1044 -3.09 28.70 11.48
C GLY A 1044 -2.98 29.84 10.47
N ALA A 1045 -3.51 29.61 9.26
CA ALA A 1045 -3.43 30.59 8.17
C ALA A 1045 -4.58 31.62 8.21
N ASP A 1046 -4.21 32.91 8.27
CA ASP A 1046 -5.06 34.05 7.85
C ASP A 1046 -4.25 34.98 6.93
N THR A 1047 -3.85 34.44 5.78
CA THR A 1047 -3.00 35.16 4.81
C THR A 1047 -3.62 36.47 4.33
N ALA A 1048 -4.94 36.60 4.42
CA ALA A 1048 -5.65 37.83 4.07
C ALA A 1048 -5.37 38.97 5.05
N GLN A 1049 -5.05 38.68 6.32
CA GLN A 1049 -4.74 39.69 7.33
C GLN A 1049 -3.26 40.07 7.40
N ILE A 1050 -2.37 39.32 6.76
CA ILE A 1050 -0.94 39.65 6.71
C ILE A 1050 -0.70 40.82 5.75
N ASP A 1051 0.02 41.85 6.23
CA ASP A 1051 0.50 42.94 5.37
C ASP A 1051 1.82 42.56 4.70
N VAL A 1052 1.74 42.26 3.39
CA VAL A 1052 2.89 41.87 2.56
C VAL A 1052 4.02 42.90 2.58
N GLU A 1053 3.72 44.19 2.73
CA GLU A 1053 4.73 45.26 2.71
C GLU A 1053 5.56 45.28 4.00
N LEU A 1054 4.98 44.80 5.10
CA LEU A 1054 5.62 44.76 6.41
C LEU A 1054 6.27 43.41 6.73
N MET A 1055 6.12 42.41 5.87
CA MET A 1055 6.66 41.07 6.08
C MET A 1055 8.18 41.08 6.34
N ALA A 1056 8.94 41.92 5.64
CA ALA A 1056 10.38 42.08 5.88
C ALA A 1056 10.70 42.71 7.25
N VAL A 1057 9.86 43.63 7.72
CA VAL A 1057 10.00 44.27 9.04
C VAL A 1057 9.65 43.27 10.14
N ILE A 1058 8.55 42.54 9.97
CA ILE A 1058 8.11 41.48 10.88
C ILE A 1058 9.18 40.40 10.98
N GLY A 1059 9.63 39.84 9.85
CA GLY A 1059 10.65 38.79 9.82
C GLY A 1059 12.01 39.21 10.38
N THR A 1060 12.36 40.50 10.36
CA THR A 1060 13.57 41.01 11.02
C THR A 1060 13.49 40.86 12.54
N ASN A 1061 12.31 41.02 13.13
CA ASN A 1061 12.15 41.21 14.57
C ASN A 1061 11.31 40.12 15.26
N ALA A 1062 10.65 39.26 14.49
CA ALA A 1062 9.91 38.08 14.94
C ALA A 1062 10.25 36.91 14.00
N PRO A 1063 10.63 35.74 14.54
CA PRO A 1063 10.54 35.34 15.95
C PRO A 1063 11.77 35.70 16.80
N SER A 1064 11.70 35.53 18.13
CA SER A 1064 12.77 35.81 19.11
C SER A 1064 13.14 34.59 19.97
N ASN A 1065 14.30 34.61 20.65
CA ASN A 1065 14.79 33.49 21.46
C ASN A 1065 13.83 33.09 22.60
N ALA A 1066 13.85 31.81 22.97
CA ALA A 1066 13.13 31.28 24.13
C ALA A 1066 13.88 30.12 24.78
N ALA A 1067 13.68 29.90 26.08
CA ALA A 1067 14.20 28.71 26.76
C ALA A 1067 13.38 27.47 26.40
N ILE A 1068 14.06 26.35 26.16
CA ILE A 1068 13.44 25.06 25.85
C ILE A 1068 12.47 24.61 26.94
N LYS A 1069 12.78 24.91 28.21
CA LYS A 1069 11.93 24.55 29.34
C LYS A 1069 10.56 25.24 29.30
N GLN A 1070 10.40 26.38 28.63
CA GLN A 1070 9.08 26.98 28.38
C GLN A 1070 8.21 26.07 27.50
N LEU A 1071 8.78 25.52 26.43
CA LEU A 1071 8.08 24.59 25.54
C LEU A 1071 7.75 23.27 26.23
N ILE A 1072 8.70 22.73 26.99
CA ILE A 1072 8.46 21.51 27.79
C ILE A 1072 7.27 21.74 28.74
N HIS A 1073 7.22 22.89 29.41
CA HIS A 1073 6.14 23.20 30.33
C HIS A 1073 4.76 23.30 29.64
N TYR A 1074 4.68 23.88 28.43
CA TYR A 1074 3.43 23.85 27.65
C TYR A 1074 3.10 22.44 27.14
N GLY A 1075 4.09 21.67 26.69
CA GLY A 1075 3.88 20.28 26.27
C GLY A 1075 3.38 19.39 27.41
N GLN A 1076 3.81 19.63 28.65
CA GLN A 1076 3.27 18.97 29.84
C GLN A 1076 1.78 19.27 30.03
N GLN A 1077 1.33 20.50 29.76
CA GLN A 1077 -0.08 20.88 29.84
C GLN A 1077 -0.92 20.23 28.74
N ILE A 1078 -0.42 20.20 27.51
CA ILE A 1078 -1.10 19.53 26.39
C ILE A 1078 -1.21 18.02 26.66
N LYS A 1079 -0.15 17.40 27.20
CA LYS A 1079 -0.10 15.96 27.47
C LYS A 1079 -0.95 15.53 28.66
N ASN A 1080 -0.86 16.25 29.79
CA ASN A 1080 -1.48 15.84 31.05
C ASN A 1080 -2.83 16.53 31.32
N GLY A 1081 -3.15 17.60 30.59
CA GLY A 1081 -4.29 18.48 30.85
C GLY A 1081 -4.09 19.38 32.06
N GLY A 1082 -4.98 20.37 32.22
CA GLY A 1082 -4.94 21.34 33.31
C GLY A 1082 -3.83 22.39 33.23
N PHE A 1083 -3.80 23.28 34.23
CA PHE A 1083 -2.85 24.38 34.34
C PHE A 1083 -2.13 24.33 35.70
N SER A 1084 -0.88 23.87 35.71
CA SER A 1084 -0.10 23.57 36.91
C SER A 1084 1.36 24.00 36.78
N SER A 1085 2.10 23.98 37.90
CA SER A 1085 3.56 24.21 37.91
C SER A 1085 4.32 23.11 37.14
N PHE A 1086 5.60 23.34 36.87
CA PHE A 1086 6.42 22.44 36.05
C PHE A 1086 6.51 21.05 36.68
N ASP A 1087 6.26 20.00 35.91
CA ASP A 1087 6.40 18.62 36.35
C ASP A 1087 7.87 18.19 36.22
N TYR A 1088 8.54 17.95 37.34
CA TYR A 1088 9.93 17.48 37.38
C TYR A 1088 10.04 15.94 37.48
N GLY A 1089 8.92 15.22 37.40
CA GLY A 1089 8.80 13.81 37.74
C GLY A 1089 8.57 13.60 39.25
N ALA A 1090 7.97 12.46 39.61
CA ALA A 1090 7.43 12.21 40.95
C ALA A 1090 8.43 12.45 42.10
N ASP A 1091 9.66 11.96 41.96
CA ASP A 1091 10.69 12.09 43.01
C ASP A 1091 11.08 13.55 43.25
N LYS A 1092 11.30 14.29 42.16
CA LYS A 1092 11.74 15.69 42.21
C LYS A 1092 10.58 16.63 42.52
N ASN A 1093 9.35 16.29 42.13
CA ASN A 1093 8.14 16.96 42.61
C ASN A 1093 7.97 16.79 44.11
N MET A 1094 8.23 15.60 44.67
CA MET A 1094 8.16 15.39 46.11
C MET A 1094 9.22 16.23 46.85
N GLU A 1095 10.41 16.40 46.27
CA GLU A 1095 11.45 17.27 46.81
C GLU A 1095 11.08 18.76 46.75
N ILE A 1096 10.55 19.22 45.61
CA ILE A 1096 10.29 20.65 45.35
C ILE A 1096 8.94 21.10 45.92
N TYR A 1097 7.88 20.32 45.69
CA TYR A 1097 6.50 20.66 46.03
C TYR A 1097 5.96 19.92 47.26
N GLY A 1098 6.59 18.82 47.68
CA GLY A 1098 6.06 17.95 48.73
C GLY A 1098 4.90 17.06 48.28
N THR A 1099 4.66 16.95 46.98
CA THR A 1099 3.61 16.13 46.34
C THR A 1099 4.19 15.42 45.11
N GLU A 1100 3.65 14.25 44.75
CA GLU A 1100 4.15 13.49 43.58
C GLU A 1100 3.82 14.17 42.24
N THR A 1101 2.74 14.95 42.18
CA THR A 1101 2.32 15.73 41.02
C THR A 1101 2.52 17.22 41.29
N PRO A 1102 2.77 18.06 40.26
CA PRO A 1102 2.87 19.50 40.44
C PRO A 1102 1.55 20.12 40.94
N PRO A 1103 1.62 21.19 41.75
CA PRO A 1103 0.42 21.88 42.22
C PRO A 1103 -0.25 22.67 41.08
N ALA A 1104 -1.58 22.62 41.03
CA ALA A 1104 -2.38 23.48 40.15
C ALA A 1104 -2.43 24.92 40.68
N TYR A 1105 -2.49 25.90 39.78
CA TYR A 1105 -2.64 27.30 40.18
C TYR A 1105 -4.06 27.58 40.72
N ASP A 1106 -4.15 28.37 41.78
CA ASP A 1106 -5.42 28.71 42.42
C ASP A 1106 -6.01 30.00 41.85
N TRP A 1107 -6.82 29.85 40.79
CA TRP A 1107 -7.50 30.93 40.07
C TRP A 1107 -8.43 31.77 40.95
N SER A 1108 -8.87 31.25 42.11
CA SER A 1108 -9.74 32.01 43.03
C SER A 1108 -9.02 33.21 43.66
N LYS A 1109 -7.69 33.26 43.58
CA LYS A 1109 -6.86 34.35 44.07
C LYS A 1109 -6.73 35.53 43.11
N ILE A 1110 -7.21 35.40 41.87
CA ILE A 1110 -7.14 36.46 40.86
C ILE A 1110 -8.24 37.49 41.18
N SER A 1111 -7.89 38.57 41.85
CA SER A 1111 -8.84 39.65 42.21
C SER A 1111 -8.82 40.85 41.28
N ALA A 1112 -7.83 40.96 40.39
CA ALA A 1112 -7.75 42.05 39.41
C ALA A 1112 -8.89 41.98 38.37
N PRO A 1113 -9.38 43.12 37.86
CA PRO A 1113 -10.32 43.15 36.72
C PRO A 1113 -9.66 42.58 35.45
N VAL A 1114 -10.32 41.65 34.76
CA VAL A 1114 -9.77 41.00 33.56
C VAL A 1114 -10.70 41.19 32.36
N ALA A 1115 -10.15 41.65 31.24
CA ALA A 1115 -10.79 41.60 29.93
C ALA A 1115 -10.11 40.52 29.07
N VAL A 1116 -10.88 39.66 28.41
CA VAL A 1116 -10.37 38.55 27.59
C VAL A 1116 -10.74 38.75 26.13
N TYR A 1117 -9.76 38.66 25.23
CA TYR A 1117 -9.92 38.82 23.79
C TYR A 1117 -9.44 37.54 23.08
N TYR A 1118 -10.24 37.01 22.16
CA TYR A 1118 -10.00 35.70 21.56
C TYR A 1118 -10.57 35.57 20.14
N GLY A 1119 -9.98 34.68 19.34
CA GLY A 1119 -10.37 34.39 17.95
C GLY A 1119 -10.97 32.99 17.83
N LYS A 1120 -11.76 32.73 16.77
CA LYS A 1120 -12.33 31.39 16.53
C LYS A 1120 -11.33 30.43 15.88
N ASN A 1121 -10.40 30.96 15.09
CA ASN A 1121 -9.42 30.19 14.30
C ASN A 1121 -8.03 30.20 14.95
N ASP A 1122 -7.95 30.55 16.24
CA ASP A 1122 -6.71 30.45 17.00
C ASP A 1122 -6.41 28.97 17.26
N GLY A 1123 -5.53 28.40 16.44
CA GLY A 1123 -5.11 27.02 16.57
C GLY A 1123 -4.05 26.80 17.66
N LEU A 1124 -3.44 27.83 18.24
CA LEU A 1124 -2.54 27.64 19.39
C LEU A 1124 -3.31 27.64 20.71
N VAL A 1125 -4.32 28.49 20.82
CA VAL A 1125 -5.19 28.56 22.00
C VAL A 1125 -6.63 28.37 21.52
N PRO A 1126 -7.09 27.11 21.42
CA PRO A 1126 -8.42 26.80 20.90
C PRO A 1126 -9.52 27.60 21.60
N TYR A 1127 -10.51 28.01 20.82
CA TYR A 1127 -11.67 28.78 21.26
C TYR A 1127 -12.32 28.17 22.52
N GLU A 1128 -12.45 26.84 22.59
CA GLU A 1128 -13.03 26.10 23.71
C GLU A 1128 -12.21 26.26 25.00
N ASP A 1129 -10.88 26.27 24.88
CA ASP A 1129 -10.00 26.44 26.02
C ASP A 1129 -10.08 27.88 26.56
N VAL A 1130 -10.26 28.89 25.71
CA VAL A 1130 -10.53 30.26 26.18
C VAL A 1130 -11.86 30.36 26.91
N LEU A 1131 -12.92 29.70 26.44
CA LEU A 1131 -14.18 29.67 27.17
C LEU A 1131 -14.03 29.01 28.55
N ASN A 1132 -13.20 27.97 28.65
CA ASN A 1132 -12.86 27.37 29.94
C ASN A 1132 -12.12 28.38 30.85
N ILE A 1133 -11.16 29.14 30.32
CA ILE A 1133 -10.45 30.21 31.05
C ILE A 1133 -11.43 31.26 31.60
N ILE A 1134 -12.32 31.77 30.74
CA ILE A 1134 -13.34 32.75 31.13
C ILE A 1134 -14.20 32.21 32.27
N SER A 1135 -14.56 30.92 32.23
CA SER A 1135 -15.35 30.29 33.29
C SER A 1135 -14.63 30.15 34.64
N LYS A 1136 -13.28 30.15 34.64
CA LYS A 1136 -12.43 30.03 35.83
C LYS A 1136 -12.07 31.37 36.44
N LEU A 1137 -12.03 32.43 35.63
CA LEU A 1137 -11.70 33.78 36.07
C LEU A 1137 -12.86 34.40 36.88
N PRO A 1138 -12.64 34.78 38.15
CA PRO A 1138 -13.73 35.26 39.00
C PRO A 1138 -14.17 36.71 38.69
N ASN A 1139 -13.36 37.49 37.96
CA ASN A 1139 -13.53 38.94 37.75
C ASN A 1139 -13.41 39.35 36.28
N VAL A 1140 -14.05 38.59 35.36
CA VAL A 1140 -14.12 38.96 33.95
C VAL A 1140 -15.05 40.16 33.77
N VAL A 1141 -14.52 41.27 33.27
CA VAL A 1141 -15.25 42.53 33.05
C VAL A 1141 -15.59 42.77 31.58
N ASN A 1142 -14.94 42.04 30.68
CA ASN A 1142 -15.26 41.97 29.25
C ASN A 1142 -14.74 40.65 28.67
N ASP A 1143 -15.56 39.96 27.89
CA ASP A 1143 -15.16 38.85 27.02
C ASP A 1143 -15.52 39.23 25.58
N TYR A 1144 -14.51 39.31 24.72
CA TYR A 1144 -14.68 39.78 23.35
C TYR A 1144 -14.13 38.76 22.35
N LEU A 1145 -15.05 38.12 21.63
CA LEU A 1145 -14.74 37.32 20.47
C LEU A 1145 -14.55 38.25 19.26
N VAL A 1146 -13.35 38.27 18.69
CA VAL A 1146 -13.04 39.10 17.52
C VAL A 1146 -13.96 38.71 16.35
N PRO A 1147 -14.64 39.66 15.69
CA PRO A 1147 -15.68 39.38 14.71
C PRO A 1147 -15.12 39.03 13.31
N LEU A 1148 -14.08 38.21 13.26
CA LEU A 1148 -13.52 37.64 12.05
C LEU A 1148 -13.31 36.14 12.27
N ASP A 1149 -14.00 35.32 11.48
CA ASP A 1149 -14.01 33.87 11.69
C ASP A 1149 -12.62 33.23 11.50
N LEU A 1150 -11.74 33.81 10.66
CA LEU A 1150 -10.38 33.34 10.40
C LEU A 1150 -9.32 33.94 11.34
N PHE A 1151 -9.69 34.84 12.26
CA PHE A 1151 -8.74 35.50 13.16
C PHE A 1151 -7.98 34.48 14.02
N ASN A 1152 -6.67 34.40 13.82
CA ASN A 1152 -5.76 33.42 14.42
C ASN A 1152 -4.94 34.01 15.58
N HIS A 1153 -3.92 33.29 16.05
CA HIS A 1153 -3.13 33.66 17.22
C HIS A 1153 -2.23 34.89 17.02
N ILE A 1154 -1.70 35.09 15.80
CA ILE A 1154 -0.76 36.19 15.51
C ILE A 1154 -1.48 37.45 15.04
N ASP A 1155 -2.71 37.34 14.59
CA ASP A 1155 -3.56 38.47 14.17
C ASP A 1155 -3.80 39.50 15.28
N PHE A 1156 -3.72 39.08 16.56
CA PHE A 1156 -3.73 39.98 17.71
C PHE A 1156 -2.64 41.05 17.67
N ILE A 1157 -1.58 40.81 16.90
CA ILE A 1157 -0.41 41.69 16.78
C ILE A 1157 -0.22 42.16 15.32
N PHE A 1158 -0.31 41.26 14.34
CA PHE A 1158 0.10 41.53 12.95
C PHE A 1158 -1.02 41.64 11.93
N ALA A 1159 -2.30 41.53 12.33
CA ALA A 1159 -3.39 41.73 11.38
C ALA A 1159 -3.42 43.18 10.88
N LYS A 1160 -3.50 43.35 9.56
CA LYS A 1160 -3.58 44.68 8.92
C LYS A 1160 -4.79 45.48 9.40
N ASP A 1161 -5.89 44.81 9.74
CA ASP A 1161 -7.14 45.40 10.19
C ASP A 1161 -7.29 45.34 11.74
N VAL A 1162 -6.22 45.03 12.49
CA VAL A 1162 -6.26 44.80 13.96
C VAL A 1162 -6.84 45.96 14.76
N VAL A 1163 -6.68 47.20 14.28
CA VAL A 1163 -7.18 48.40 14.96
C VAL A 1163 -8.70 48.38 15.05
N ASP A 1164 -9.36 48.10 13.93
CA ASP A 1164 -10.82 48.06 13.83
C ASP A 1164 -11.40 46.78 14.42
N LEU A 1165 -10.69 45.65 14.25
CA LEU A 1165 -11.14 44.35 14.74
C LEU A 1165 -11.03 44.21 16.28
N LEU A 1166 -9.99 44.80 16.89
CA LEU A 1166 -9.62 44.55 18.29
C LEU A 1166 -9.21 45.81 19.07
N TYR A 1167 -8.21 46.58 18.62
CA TYR A 1167 -7.59 47.58 19.50
C TYR A 1167 -8.51 48.72 19.92
N ASN A 1168 -9.44 49.15 19.06
CA ASN A 1168 -10.46 50.15 19.43
C ASN A 1168 -11.33 49.69 20.63
N GLU A 1169 -11.76 48.42 20.64
CA GLU A 1169 -12.52 47.85 21.76
C GLU A 1169 -11.63 47.72 23.00
N LEU A 1170 -10.40 47.22 22.84
CA LEU A 1170 -9.44 47.07 23.94
C LEU A 1170 -9.17 48.40 24.65
N MET A 1171 -8.88 49.45 23.89
CA MET A 1171 -8.62 50.79 24.44
C MET A 1171 -9.87 51.41 25.07
N ALA A 1172 -11.06 51.17 24.49
CA ALA A 1172 -12.32 51.63 25.07
C ALA A 1172 -12.64 50.96 26.41
N VAL A 1173 -12.25 49.69 26.58
CA VAL A 1173 -12.36 48.99 27.86
C VAL A 1173 -11.33 49.51 28.86
N MET A 1174 -10.07 49.70 28.44
CA MET A 1174 -9.02 50.26 29.30
C MET A 1174 -9.38 51.65 29.84
N GLN A 1175 -9.95 52.53 29.00
CA GLN A 1175 -10.32 53.90 29.39
C GLN A 1175 -11.39 53.98 30.50
N LYS A 1176 -12.12 52.88 30.76
CA LYS A 1176 -13.10 52.82 31.85
C LYS A 1176 -12.47 52.66 33.25
N TYR A 1177 -11.19 52.29 33.30
CA TYR A 1177 -10.39 52.05 34.50
C TYR A 1177 -9.26 53.08 34.61
#